data_AF-A0A8T2IQ46-F1
#
_entry.id   AF-A0A8T2IQ46-F1
#
_cell.length_a   1.000
_cell.length_b   1.000
_cell.length_c   1.000
_cell.angle_alpha   90.00
_cell.angle_beta   90.00
_cell.angle_gamma   90.00
#
_symmetry.space_group_name_H-M   'P 1'
#
loop_
_entity.id
_entity.type
_entity.pdbx_description
1 polymer ?
#
loop_
_entity_poly.entity_id
_entity_poly.type
_entity_poly.pdbx_seq_one_letter_code
_entity_poly.pdbx_strand_id
1 'polypeptide(L)'
;MQWDSFNLGDVFLLDLGKLIIQWNGPESNRMERLRGMNLAKDIRDRERGGRAHVAVVEGDNEEQSPILMQIMRHVLGERGQIKGVISDDVVDSVSKTSIKLFLVSDNNGNLMVQEVATQPLTQDLLNHNDCYILDQSGSKIFVWKGKSASTEEKQQAMSRALNFIRAKNYPPPTNIEVQNDGSESAVFKQLFQKWTTKDQTSGLGKTSTVGKVAKVEQVKFDATTMHAKPQLAAQHKMVDDGSGEAEVWRIENMERVPVDKSYLGHFYGGDCYLILYKYLVNNKYHYIIYMWQGRHASQDEITASAYQAVILDQEYNDQPVQVRVTMGKEPSHLMAIFKGKMVVYEGGTSRADSTEIPSEVRLFQVHGTNEYNTKAFEVPVRSSSLNSNDVFVLKTKGTCYLWCGKGCSGDERAMAKNVADIISRGEKVVIAEGQEPSEFWLALGGKCQYANSKRMQEETPDISPRLFECSNKTGTFRATEITDFNQDDLDEEDIFLLDAWDQVFLWIGKNANETEKKEAAFTAQEYLKTHPGCRDINTPIIVIKQEHEPPTFTGWFLAWDPYKWENVKSYSDLKAELEDTSAIEQISMELNNTNLEFTSQTIFSSTNFQTFPAEMLVNKTPDELPPGVDPTKKEIYLSSEDFIAVFGMTQAEFKGFPEWKKQNLKKGKGLF
;
A
#
# COMPACT_ATOMS: atom_id res chain seq x y z
N MET A 1 13.55 -17.74 -30.93
CA MET A 1 14.54 -17.49 -29.87
C MET A 1 15.80 -16.97 -30.57
N GLN A 2 16.06 -15.67 -30.52
CA GLN A 2 17.22 -15.04 -31.17
C GLN A 2 17.76 -13.94 -30.25
N TRP A 3 19.05 -13.61 -30.37
CA TRP A 3 19.69 -12.55 -29.57
C TRP A 3 19.05 -11.17 -29.74
N ASP A 4 18.39 -10.91 -30.87
CA ASP A 4 17.70 -9.63 -31.13
C ASP A 4 16.54 -9.34 -30.17
N SER A 5 16.09 -10.34 -29.40
CA SER A 5 15.05 -10.17 -28.36
C SER A 5 15.63 -9.68 -27.03
N PHE A 6 16.94 -9.76 -26.84
CA PHE A 6 17.61 -9.35 -25.60
C PHE A 6 17.87 -7.85 -25.60
N ASN A 7 17.85 -7.25 -24.40
CA ASN A 7 18.34 -5.91 -24.15
C ASN A 7 19.20 -5.88 -22.88
N LEU A 8 19.92 -4.78 -22.64
CA LEU A 8 20.86 -4.68 -21.53
C LEU A 8 20.19 -4.49 -20.15
N GLY A 9 18.93 -4.07 -20.10
CA GLY A 9 18.22 -3.71 -18.87
C GLY A 9 17.38 -4.84 -18.27
N ASP A 10 16.95 -5.81 -19.06
CA ASP A 10 16.00 -6.83 -18.60
C ASP A 10 16.65 -8.15 -18.18
N VAL A 11 15.85 -8.98 -17.49
CA VAL A 11 16.18 -10.37 -17.16
C VAL A 11 15.39 -11.31 -18.07
N PHE A 12 16.08 -12.26 -18.68
CA PHE A 12 15.51 -13.18 -19.66
C PHE A 12 15.59 -14.63 -19.16
N LEU A 13 14.49 -15.38 -19.28
CA LEU A 13 14.47 -16.81 -19.01
C LEU A 13 14.46 -17.60 -20.32
N LEU A 14 15.55 -18.31 -20.60
CA LEU A 14 15.64 -19.28 -21.68
C LEU A 14 15.31 -20.67 -21.15
N ASP A 15 14.09 -21.11 -21.40
CA ASP A 15 13.60 -22.41 -20.98
C ASP A 15 13.85 -23.49 -22.05
N LEU A 16 14.71 -24.46 -21.72
CA LEU A 16 15.10 -25.60 -22.55
C LEU A 16 14.53 -26.93 -22.04
N GLY A 17 13.49 -26.90 -21.19
CA GLY A 17 12.86 -28.11 -20.66
C GLY A 17 13.53 -28.61 -19.37
N LYS A 18 14.65 -29.32 -19.48
CA LYS A 18 15.42 -29.81 -18.31
C LYS A 18 16.37 -28.77 -17.73
N LEU A 19 16.63 -27.69 -18.46
CA LEU A 19 17.48 -26.58 -18.07
C LEU A 19 16.74 -25.28 -18.33
N ILE A 20 16.72 -24.39 -17.35
CA ILE A 20 16.21 -23.04 -17.45
C ILE A 20 17.40 -22.12 -17.21
N ILE A 21 17.77 -21.33 -18.20
CA ILE A 21 18.87 -20.38 -18.09
C ILE A 21 18.29 -18.99 -17.87
N GLN A 22 18.53 -18.42 -16.70
CA GLN A 22 18.29 -17.00 -16.44
C GLN A 22 19.49 -16.20 -16.91
N TRP A 23 19.32 -15.34 -17.91
CA TRP A 23 20.32 -14.38 -18.33
C TRP A 23 19.96 -12.99 -17.78
N ASN A 24 20.87 -12.39 -17.03
CA ASN A 24 20.67 -11.05 -16.46
C ASN A 24 21.33 -10.00 -17.33
N GLY A 25 20.57 -9.00 -17.77
CA GLY A 25 21.12 -7.82 -18.40
C GLY A 25 22.16 -7.13 -17.52
N PRO A 26 23.28 -6.63 -18.08
CA PRO A 26 24.29 -5.90 -17.30
C PRO A 26 23.74 -4.73 -16.50
N GLU A 27 22.69 -4.08 -17.00
CA GLU A 27 22.03 -2.93 -16.40
C GLU A 27 20.74 -3.30 -15.64
N SER A 28 20.42 -4.60 -15.53
CA SER A 28 19.25 -5.09 -14.76
C SER A 28 19.44 -4.91 -13.26
N ASN A 29 18.36 -4.52 -12.58
CA ASN A 29 18.38 -4.25 -11.14
C ASN A 29 18.26 -5.54 -10.31
N ARG A 30 18.55 -5.44 -9.00
CA ARG A 30 18.56 -6.60 -8.10
C ARG A 30 17.19 -7.28 -8.00
N MET A 31 16.12 -6.51 -8.00
CA MET A 31 14.75 -7.02 -7.84
C MET A 31 14.27 -7.77 -9.09
N GLU A 32 14.57 -7.27 -10.28
CA GLU A 32 14.31 -7.96 -11.55
C GLU A 32 14.99 -9.32 -11.60
N ARG A 33 16.27 -9.37 -11.17
CA ARG A 33 17.03 -10.64 -11.08
C ARG A 33 16.39 -11.61 -10.10
N LEU A 34 15.91 -11.12 -8.95
CA LEU A 34 15.21 -11.94 -7.95
C LEU A 34 13.84 -12.42 -8.45
N ARG A 35 13.05 -11.57 -9.10
CA ARG A 35 11.76 -11.92 -9.72
C ARG A 35 11.93 -12.96 -10.82
N GLY A 36 12.93 -12.77 -11.70
CA GLY A 36 13.32 -13.76 -12.70
C GLY A 36 13.67 -15.11 -12.07
N MET A 37 14.41 -15.10 -10.95
CA MET A 37 14.81 -16.32 -10.24
C MET A 37 13.61 -17.05 -9.62
N ASN A 38 12.71 -16.29 -8.98
CA ASN A 38 11.49 -16.84 -8.40
C ASN A 38 10.60 -17.46 -9.47
N LEU A 39 10.48 -16.81 -10.63
CA LEU A 39 9.76 -17.36 -11.78
C LEU A 39 10.43 -18.64 -12.31
N ALA A 40 11.75 -18.66 -12.48
CA ALA A 40 12.48 -19.84 -12.92
C ALA A 40 12.30 -21.03 -11.95
N LYS A 41 12.35 -20.76 -10.65
CA LYS A 41 12.06 -21.74 -9.59
C LYS A 41 10.62 -22.25 -9.65
N ASP A 42 9.65 -21.38 -9.91
CA ASP A 42 8.24 -21.76 -10.00
C ASP A 42 7.99 -22.67 -11.23
N ILE A 43 8.58 -22.34 -12.38
CA ILE A 43 8.55 -23.19 -13.59
C ILE A 43 9.17 -24.57 -13.27
N ARG A 44 10.34 -24.58 -12.62
CA ARG A 44 10.99 -25.83 -12.19
C ARG A 44 10.08 -26.69 -11.31
N ASP A 45 9.50 -26.09 -10.28
CA ASP A 45 8.80 -26.83 -9.22
C ASP A 45 7.38 -27.23 -9.67
N ARG A 46 6.61 -26.29 -10.23
CA ARG A 46 5.21 -26.51 -10.61
C ARG A 46 5.05 -27.19 -11.97
N GLU A 47 5.80 -26.74 -12.98
CA GLU A 47 5.64 -27.28 -14.34
C GLU A 47 6.50 -28.52 -14.59
N ARG A 48 7.69 -28.58 -13.99
CA ARG A 48 8.65 -29.68 -14.20
C ARG A 48 8.68 -30.69 -13.06
N GLY A 49 7.93 -30.43 -11.98
CA GLY A 49 7.86 -31.29 -10.80
C GLY A 49 9.21 -31.39 -10.07
N GLY A 50 9.98 -30.31 -10.05
CA GLY A 50 11.29 -30.21 -9.40
C GLY A 50 12.44 -30.87 -10.15
N ARG A 51 12.23 -31.30 -11.41
CA ARG A 51 13.21 -32.09 -12.19
C ARG A 51 14.04 -31.30 -13.20
N ALA A 52 13.79 -30.00 -13.31
CA ALA A 52 14.59 -29.10 -14.14
C ALA A 52 15.69 -28.43 -13.31
N HIS A 53 16.76 -28.00 -13.97
CA HIS A 53 17.86 -27.27 -13.35
C HIS A 53 17.72 -25.79 -13.72
N VAL A 54 17.99 -24.90 -12.77
CA VAL A 54 18.02 -23.46 -13.01
C VAL A 54 19.47 -23.02 -12.96
N ALA A 55 19.91 -22.31 -13.98
CA ALA A 55 21.27 -21.80 -14.09
C ALA A 55 21.25 -20.32 -14.43
N VAL A 56 22.24 -19.58 -13.97
CA VAL A 56 22.30 -18.13 -14.17
C VAL A 56 23.51 -17.77 -15.03
N VAL A 57 23.30 -16.82 -15.94
CA VAL A 57 24.37 -16.13 -16.66
C VAL A 57 24.27 -14.64 -16.36
N GLU A 58 25.35 -14.08 -15.82
CA GLU A 58 25.45 -12.63 -15.62
C GLU A 58 25.98 -11.99 -16.90
N GLY A 59 25.20 -11.11 -17.54
CA GLY A 59 25.56 -10.50 -18.82
C GLY A 59 26.78 -9.57 -18.75
N ASP A 60 27.10 -9.03 -17.57
CA ASP A 60 28.31 -8.25 -17.29
C ASP A 60 29.56 -9.13 -17.12
N ASN A 61 29.38 -10.44 -16.95
CA ASN A 61 30.47 -11.39 -16.73
C ASN A 61 30.22 -12.79 -17.31
N GLU A 62 29.90 -12.82 -18.60
CA GLU A 62 29.55 -14.07 -19.31
C GLU A 62 30.69 -15.10 -19.32
N GLU A 63 31.94 -14.65 -19.17
CA GLU A 63 33.13 -15.49 -19.14
C GLU A 63 33.17 -16.45 -17.95
N GLN A 64 32.44 -16.15 -16.87
CA GLN A 64 32.32 -17.05 -15.71
C GLN A 64 31.44 -18.27 -15.99
N SER A 65 30.62 -18.22 -17.05
CA SER A 65 29.67 -19.29 -17.41
C SER A 65 29.89 -19.81 -18.84
N PRO A 66 31.10 -20.31 -19.17
CA PRO A 66 31.46 -20.66 -20.54
C PRO A 66 30.58 -21.78 -21.12
N ILE A 67 30.16 -22.74 -20.28
CA ILE A 67 29.30 -23.86 -20.67
C ILE A 67 27.89 -23.37 -21.04
N LEU A 68 27.30 -22.52 -20.20
CA LEU A 68 25.96 -21.97 -20.45
C LEU A 68 25.96 -21.08 -21.68
N MET A 69 27.02 -20.29 -21.88
CA MET A 69 27.18 -19.47 -23.08
C MET A 69 27.33 -20.30 -24.36
N GLN A 70 28.00 -21.46 -24.29
CA GLN A 70 28.04 -22.40 -25.41
C GLN A 70 26.65 -22.92 -25.76
N ILE A 71 25.84 -23.29 -24.75
CA ILE A 71 24.46 -23.74 -24.94
C ILE A 71 23.60 -22.61 -25.54
N MET A 72 23.69 -21.40 -24.99
CA MET A 72 22.97 -20.25 -25.50
C MET A 72 23.34 -19.94 -26.95
N ARG A 73 24.62 -20.03 -27.34
CA ARG A 73 25.05 -19.85 -28.75
C ARG A 73 24.51 -20.95 -29.66
N HIS A 74 24.41 -22.18 -29.17
CA HIS A 74 23.83 -23.29 -29.93
C HIS A 74 22.33 -23.06 -30.21
N VAL A 75 21.59 -22.55 -29.23
CA VAL A 75 20.13 -22.36 -29.32
C VAL A 75 19.74 -21.03 -30.00
N LEU A 76 20.45 -19.94 -29.68
CA LEU A 76 20.12 -18.58 -30.12
C LEU A 76 20.91 -18.13 -31.36
N GLY A 77 21.92 -18.90 -31.78
CA GLY A 77 22.86 -18.56 -32.84
C GLY A 77 24.07 -17.75 -32.36
N GLU A 78 24.88 -17.27 -33.31
CA GLU A 78 26.04 -16.43 -33.00
C GLU A 78 25.64 -15.16 -32.24
N ARG A 79 26.48 -14.76 -31.28
CA ARG A 79 26.23 -13.62 -30.41
C ARG A 79 26.21 -12.33 -31.23
N GLY A 80 25.02 -11.77 -31.45
CA GLY A 80 24.82 -10.47 -32.08
C GLY A 80 24.94 -9.30 -31.09
N GLN A 81 24.80 -8.08 -31.59
CA GLN A 81 24.76 -6.87 -30.77
C GLN A 81 23.44 -6.81 -30.00
N ILE A 82 23.51 -6.81 -28.66
CA ILE A 82 22.33 -6.66 -27.80
C ILE A 82 21.83 -5.22 -27.89
N LYS A 83 20.51 -5.05 -27.89
CA LYS A 83 19.89 -3.72 -27.89
C LYS A 83 20.24 -2.99 -26.59
N GLY A 84 20.47 -1.68 -26.68
CA GLY A 84 20.59 -0.83 -25.50
C GLY A 84 19.32 -0.90 -24.64
N VAL A 85 19.40 -0.43 -23.39
CA VAL A 85 18.26 -0.36 -22.48
C VAL A 85 17.09 0.34 -23.18
N ILE A 86 15.95 -0.33 -23.22
CA ILE A 86 14.71 0.26 -23.72
C ILE A 86 14.14 1.02 -22.52
N SER A 87 14.06 2.35 -22.59
CA SER A 87 13.44 3.13 -21.51
C SER A 87 11.96 2.76 -21.40
N ASP A 88 11.48 2.54 -20.17
CA ASP A 88 10.08 2.35 -19.84
C ASP A 88 9.19 3.46 -20.41
N ASP A 89 9.72 4.66 -20.63
CA ASP A 89 8.99 5.79 -21.25
C ASP A 89 8.43 5.48 -22.65
N VAL A 90 9.08 4.61 -23.43
CA VAL A 90 8.60 4.22 -24.77
C VAL A 90 7.44 3.23 -24.66
N VAL A 91 7.42 2.41 -23.60
CA VAL A 91 6.35 1.47 -23.30
C VAL A 91 5.16 2.18 -22.65
N ASP A 92 5.43 3.16 -21.78
CA ASP A 92 4.45 3.87 -20.95
C ASP A 92 3.98 5.22 -21.47
N SER A 93 4.59 5.78 -22.52
CA SER A 93 4.08 6.98 -23.21
C SER A 93 2.68 6.78 -23.82
N VAL A 94 2.19 5.53 -23.86
CA VAL A 94 0.81 5.16 -24.21
C VAL A 94 -0.18 5.44 -23.05
N SER A 95 0.31 5.65 -21.82
CA SER A 95 -0.49 5.65 -20.57
C SER A 95 -0.61 7.04 -19.90
N LYS A 96 -0.82 8.12 -20.67
CA LYS A 96 -1.21 9.43 -20.09
C LYS A 96 -2.73 9.48 -19.90
N THR A 97 -3.20 9.29 -18.66
CA THR A 97 -4.61 9.18 -18.28
C THR A 97 -5.31 10.55 -18.27
N SER A 98 -5.86 10.97 -19.42
CA SER A 98 -6.90 11.98 -19.48
C SER A 98 -8.24 11.26 -19.40
N ILE A 99 -8.99 11.44 -18.31
CA ILE A 99 -10.31 10.83 -18.21
C ILE A 99 -11.32 11.70 -18.94
N LYS A 100 -12.06 11.08 -19.85
CA LYS A 100 -13.09 11.74 -20.66
C LYS A 100 -14.41 11.00 -20.56
N LEU A 101 -15.50 11.75 -20.42
CA LEU A 101 -16.85 11.24 -20.39
C LEU A 101 -17.53 11.53 -21.73
N PHE A 102 -18.09 10.50 -22.33
CA PHE A 102 -18.82 10.56 -23.58
C PHE A 102 -20.27 10.11 -23.40
N LEU A 103 -21.22 10.85 -23.96
CA LEU A 103 -22.63 10.49 -24.04
C LEU A 103 -22.84 9.61 -25.26
N VAL A 104 -23.58 8.52 -25.07
CA VAL A 104 -24.14 7.70 -26.16
C VAL A 104 -25.59 8.15 -26.31
N SER A 105 -25.89 8.87 -27.39
CA SER A 105 -27.24 9.38 -27.67
C SER A 105 -27.77 8.90 -29.01
N ASP A 106 -29.08 8.68 -29.09
CA ASP A 106 -29.78 8.15 -30.27
C ASP A 106 -30.41 9.22 -31.19
N ASN A 107 -30.17 10.51 -30.92
CA ASN A 107 -30.81 11.63 -31.61
C ASN A 107 -30.71 11.46 -33.14
N ASN A 108 -31.85 11.14 -33.78
CA ASN A 108 -32.10 10.92 -35.20
C ASN A 108 -31.92 9.49 -35.76
N GLY A 109 -31.90 8.44 -34.92
CA GLY A 109 -31.82 7.05 -35.39
C GLY A 109 -30.42 6.62 -35.84
N ASN A 110 -29.44 7.51 -35.73
CA ASN A 110 -28.01 7.23 -35.83
C ASN A 110 -27.37 7.55 -34.47
N LEU A 111 -27.00 6.52 -33.73
CA LEU A 111 -26.38 6.65 -32.41
C LEU A 111 -24.98 7.27 -32.52
N MET A 112 -24.78 8.43 -31.90
CA MET A 112 -23.51 9.17 -31.86
C MET A 112 -22.87 9.13 -30.47
N VAL A 113 -21.53 9.08 -30.44
CA VAL A 113 -20.72 9.22 -29.22
C VAL A 113 -20.20 10.65 -29.18
N GLN A 114 -20.65 11.46 -28.21
CA GLN A 114 -20.27 12.86 -28.07
C GLN A 114 -19.50 13.08 -26.76
N GLU A 115 -18.39 13.81 -26.82
CA GLU A 115 -17.65 14.22 -25.62
C GLU A 115 -18.50 15.20 -24.80
N VAL A 116 -18.79 14.85 -23.55
CA VAL A 116 -19.62 15.65 -22.62
C VAL A 116 -18.74 16.46 -21.70
N ALA A 117 -17.71 15.83 -21.14
CA ALA A 117 -16.85 16.44 -20.16
C ALA A 117 -15.46 15.80 -20.17
N THR A 118 -14.47 16.61 -19.88
CA THR A 118 -13.17 16.16 -19.38
C THR A 118 -13.10 16.44 -17.88
N GLN A 119 -12.15 15.83 -17.18
CA GLN A 119 -11.95 16.08 -15.75
C GLN A 119 -11.95 17.59 -15.40
N PRO A 120 -12.51 17.96 -14.23
CA PRO A 120 -13.09 17.08 -13.22
C PRO A 120 -14.55 16.64 -13.52
N LEU A 121 -14.88 15.39 -13.23
CA LEU A 121 -16.23 14.84 -13.44
C LEU A 121 -17.06 14.95 -12.17
N THR A 122 -18.33 15.35 -12.28
CA THR A 122 -19.29 15.39 -11.17
C THR A 122 -20.45 14.43 -11.45
N GLN A 123 -21.04 13.85 -10.39
CA GLN A 123 -22.07 12.81 -10.54
C GLN A 123 -23.31 13.29 -11.33
N ASP A 124 -23.62 14.59 -11.26
CA ASP A 124 -24.73 15.22 -12.00
C ASP A 124 -24.56 15.20 -13.53
N LEU A 125 -23.35 14.89 -14.03
CA LEU A 125 -23.11 14.67 -15.46
C LEU A 125 -23.75 13.37 -15.98
N LEU A 126 -24.05 12.41 -15.09
CA LEU A 126 -24.67 11.14 -15.44
C LEU A 126 -26.20 11.25 -15.33
N ASN A 127 -26.87 11.32 -16.47
CA ASN A 127 -28.31 11.29 -16.53
C ASN A 127 -28.82 9.84 -16.53
N HIS A 128 -29.73 9.53 -15.61
CA HIS A 128 -30.38 8.21 -15.52
C HIS A 128 -31.09 7.79 -16.81
N ASN A 129 -31.41 8.71 -17.72
CA ASN A 129 -32.07 8.43 -19.00
C ASN A 129 -31.13 8.04 -20.13
N ASP A 130 -29.81 8.10 -19.94
CA ASP A 130 -28.85 7.95 -21.04
C ASP A 130 -27.75 6.91 -20.72
N CYS A 131 -26.99 6.51 -21.74
CA CYS A 131 -25.79 5.69 -21.57
C CYS A 131 -24.52 6.50 -21.80
N TYR A 132 -23.46 6.21 -21.05
CA TYR A 132 -22.20 6.94 -21.11
C TYR A 132 -21.03 5.98 -21.29
N ILE A 133 -19.98 6.45 -21.96
CA ILE A 133 -18.68 5.81 -22.06
C ILE A 133 -17.68 6.71 -21.34
N LEU A 134 -17.02 6.19 -20.32
CA LEU A 134 -15.94 6.87 -19.62
C LEU A 134 -14.61 6.22 -20.03
N ASP A 135 -13.77 7.01 -20.67
CA ASP A 135 -12.51 6.60 -21.26
C ASP A 135 -11.34 7.05 -20.38
N GLN A 136 -10.49 6.10 -19.97
CA GLN A 136 -9.23 6.37 -19.25
C GLN A 136 -8.03 6.28 -20.20
N SER A 137 -8.05 7.01 -21.31
CA SER A 137 -7.00 7.00 -22.34
C SER A 137 -6.62 5.59 -22.84
N GLY A 138 -7.59 4.69 -22.97
CA GLY A 138 -7.33 3.32 -23.46
C GLY A 138 -6.71 2.33 -22.46
N SER A 139 -6.42 2.75 -21.22
CA SER A 139 -6.04 1.81 -20.13
C SER A 139 -7.24 0.96 -19.70
N LYS A 140 -8.40 1.61 -19.53
CA LYS A 140 -9.68 0.97 -19.19
C LYS A 140 -10.83 1.83 -19.68
N ILE A 141 -11.92 1.17 -20.11
CA ILE A 141 -13.15 1.84 -20.55
C ILE A 141 -14.31 1.39 -19.68
N PHE A 142 -15.07 2.34 -19.16
CA PHE A 142 -16.30 2.06 -18.43
C PHE A 142 -17.51 2.41 -19.29
N VAL A 143 -18.51 1.53 -19.27
CA VAL A 143 -19.81 1.78 -19.91
C VAL A 143 -20.85 1.91 -18.82
N TRP A 144 -21.34 3.13 -18.57
CA TRP A 144 -22.38 3.37 -17.59
C TRP A 144 -23.76 3.38 -18.26
N LYS A 145 -24.69 2.58 -17.74
CA LYS A 145 -26.04 2.43 -18.29
C LYS A 145 -27.07 3.04 -17.35
N GLY A 146 -27.66 4.15 -17.76
CA GLY A 146 -28.74 4.81 -17.03
C GLY A 146 -29.93 3.89 -16.81
N LYS A 147 -30.54 3.95 -15.62
CA LYS A 147 -31.66 3.09 -15.23
C LYS A 147 -32.86 3.26 -16.16
N SER A 148 -33.11 4.46 -16.62
CA SER A 148 -34.20 4.85 -17.52
C SER A 148 -33.78 4.94 -18.99
N ALA A 149 -32.53 4.58 -19.34
CA ALA A 149 -32.07 4.57 -20.72
C ALA A 149 -32.80 3.53 -21.59
N SER A 150 -32.89 3.82 -22.90
CA SER A 150 -33.61 3.00 -23.86
C SER A 150 -33.05 1.58 -23.95
N THR A 151 -33.89 0.62 -24.35
CA THR A 151 -33.47 -0.79 -24.43
C THR A 151 -32.41 -0.96 -25.52
N GLU A 152 -32.56 -0.21 -26.61
CA GLU A 152 -31.66 -0.14 -27.75
C GLU A 152 -30.29 0.41 -27.34
N GLU A 153 -30.23 1.51 -26.59
CA GLU A 153 -28.97 2.07 -26.08
C GLU A 153 -28.26 1.10 -25.14
N LYS A 154 -28.99 0.48 -24.19
CA LYS A 154 -28.41 -0.49 -23.24
C LYS A 154 -27.84 -1.72 -23.92
N GLN A 155 -28.48 -2.21 -24.99
CA GLN A 155 -27.99 -3.34 -25.79
C GLN A 155 -26.79 -2.94 -26.65
N GLN A 156 -26.81 -1.75 -27.24
CA GLN A 156 -25.74 -1.29 -28.12
C GLN A 156 -24.52 -0.72 -27.40
N ALA A 157 -24.63 -0.29 -26.13
CA ALA A 157 -23.55 0.38 -25.41
C ALA A 157 -22.23 -0.42 -25.39
N MET A 158 -22.30 -1.75 -25.26
CA MET A 158 -21.12 -2.62 -25.31
C MET A 158 -20.47 -2.65 -26.70
N SER A 159 -21.27 -2.81 -27.75
CA SER A 159 -20.77 -2.76 -29.13
C SER A 159 -20.20 -1.40 -29.47
N ARG A 160 -20.73 -0.32 -28.88
CA ARG A 160 -20.22 1.04 -29.07
C ARG A 160 -18.90 1.26 -28.37
N ALA A 161 -18.72 0.75 -27.15
CA ALA A 161 -17.41 0.76 -26.49
C ALA A 161 -16.36 0.01 -27.32
N LEU A 162 -16.70 -1.16 -27.89
CA LEU A 162 -15.81 -1.90 -28.79
C LEU A 162 -15.47 -1.12 -30.07
N ASN A 163 -16.46 -0.46 -30.68
CA ASN A 163 -16.22 0.38 -31.86
C ASN A 163 -15.43 1.65 -31.52
N PHE A 164 -15.63 2.20 -30.32
CA PHE A 164 -14.89 3.34 -29.80
C PHE A 164 -13.41 3.01 -29.62
N ILE A 165 -13.07 1.84 -29.06
CA ILE A 165 -11.70 1.31 -28.98
C ILE A 165 -11.05 1.27 -30.36
N ARG A 166 -11.75 0.70 -31.35
CA ARG A 166 -11.26 0.61 -32.74
C ARG A 166 -11.06 1.99 -33.37
N ALA A 167 -12.00 2.90 -33.18
CA ALA A 167 -11.95 4.24 -33.75
C ALA A 167 -10.83 5.10 -33.14
N LYS A 168 -10.53 4.91 -31.85
CA LYS A 168 -9.43 5.57 -31.13
C LYS A 168 -8.08 4.88 -31.32
N ASN A 169 -8.06 3.71 -31.99
CA ASN A 169 -6.87 2.90 -32.20
C ASN A 169 -6.19 2.45 -30.89
N TYR A 170 -6.99 2.11 -29.87
CA TYR A 170 -6.47 1.59 -28.60
C TYR A 170 -6.02 0.11 -28.72
N PRO A 171 -5.10 -0.35 -27.84
CA PRO A 171 -4.60 -1.72 -27.88
C PRO A 171 -5.72 -2.78 -27.77
N PRO A 172 -5.61 -3.92 -28.48
CA PRO A 172 -6.58 -5.01 -28.38
C PRO A 172 -6.91 -5.53 -26.96
N PRO A 173 -5.98 -5.53 -25.96
CA PRO A 173 -6.29 -5.96 -24.60
C PRO A 173 -7.00 -4.90 -23.73
N THR A 174 -7.43 -3.74 -24.26
CA THR A 174 -8.13 -2.73 -23.46
C THR A 174 -9.42 -3.30 -22.84
N ASN A 175 -9.48 -3.29 -21.50
CA ASN A 175 -10.59 -3.84 -20.74
C ASN A 175 -11.82 -2.92 -20.78
N ILE A 176 -13.02 -3.53 -20.89
CA ILE A 176 -14.32 -2.85 -20.80
C ILE A 176 -15.07 -3.33 -19.57
N GLU A 177 -15.47 -2.42 -18.69
CA GLU A 177 -16.29 -2.71 -17.51
C GLU A 177 -17.66 -2.02 -17.62
N VAL A 178 -18.75 -2.78 -17.46
CA VAL A 178 -20.11 -2.24 -17.54
C VAL A 178 -20.63 -1.92 -16.14
N GLN A 179 -21.05 -0.69 -15.94
CA GLN A 179 -21.68 -0.19 -14.71
C GLN A 179 -23.17 0.03 -14.97
N ASN A 180 -24.04 -0.55 -14.13
CA ASN A 180 -25.45 -0.17 -14.15
C ASN A 180 -25.70 0.88 -13.09
N ASP A 181 -26.53 1.86 -13.45
CA ASP A 181 -27.00 2.94 -12.57
C ASP A 181 -27.53 2.41 -11.22
N GLY A 182 -26.88 2.83 -10.13
CA GLY A 182 -27.16 2.41 -8.77
C GLY A 182 -26.42 1.15 -8.30
N SER A 183 -25.56 0.56 -9.15
CA SER A 183 -24.73 -0.62 -8.85
C SER A 183 -23.28 -0.43 -9.26
N GLU A 184 -22.79 0.81 -9.22
CA GLU A 184 -21.46 1.15 -9.69
C GLU A 184 -20.36 0.62 -8.74
N SER A 185 -19.27 0.13 -9.33
CA SER A 185 -18.07 -0.30 -8.60
C SER A 185 -17.37 0.89 -7.92
N ALA A 186 -16.67 0.64 -6.82
CA ALA A 186 -15.91 1.68 -6.11
C ALA A 186 -14.91 2.37 -7.04
N VAL A 187 -14.27 1.59 -7.94
CA VAL A 187 -13.32 2.06 -8.95
C VAL A 187 -13.95 3.03 -9.94
N PHE A 188 -15.23 2.88 -10.28
CA PHE A 188 -15.95 3.83 -11.13
C PHE A 188 -16.34 5.11 -10.37
N LYS A 189 -16.83 4.95 -9.14
CA LYS A 189 -17.31 6.07 -8.30
C LYS A 189 -16.21 7.09 -8.00
N GLN A 190 -14.99 6.62 -7.74
CA GLN A 190 -13.82 7.49 -7.47
C GLN A 190 -13.39 8.37 -8.66
N LEU A 191 -13.86 8.08 -9.88
CA LEU A 191 -13.54 8.88 -11.07
C LEU A 191 -14.32 10.19 -11.12
N PHE A 192 -15.25 10.38 -10.18
CA PHE A 192 -16.06 11.56 -9.99
C PHE A 192 -15.65 12.26 -8.68
N GLN A 193 -15.70 13.60 -8.65
CA GLN A 193 -15.34 14.42 -7.48
C GLN A 193 -16.14 14.06 -6.22
N LYS A 194 -17.41 13.73 -6.41
CA LYS A 194 -18.33 13.39 -5.34
C LYS A 194 -19.35 12.41 -5.87
N TRP A 195 -19.54 11.30 -5.17
CA TRP A 195 -20.53 10.29 -5.48
C TRP A 195 -21.43 10.07 -4.26
N THR A 196 -22.74 10.11 -4.47
CA THR A 196 -23.76 9.89 -3.44
C THR A 196 -24.76 8.84 -3.91
N THR A 197 -25.10 7.89 -3.05
CA THR A 197 -26.09 6.85 -3.38
C THR A 197 -27.35 7.11 -2.56
N LYS A 198 -28.50 7.32 -3.20
CA LYS A 198 -29.77 7.47 -2.49
C LYS A 198 -30.09 6.16 -1.74
N ASP A 199 -30.46 6.29 -0.47
CA ASP A 199 -30.91 5.19 0.41
C ASP A 199 -29.87 4.10 0.72
N GLN A 200 -28.57 4.36 0.50
CA GLN A 200 -27.51 3.46 0.93
C GLN A 200 -27.36 3.55 2.44
N THR A 201 -28.11 2.72 3.18
CA THR A 201 -27.86 2.52 4.61
C THR A 201 -26.44 2.00 4.79
N SER A 202 -25.61 2.75 5.51
CA SER A 202 -24.37 2.24 6.07
C SER A 202 -24.69 0.93 6.81
N GLY A 203 -23.94 -0.14 6.53
CA GLY A 203 -24.10 -1.41 7.25
C GLY A 203 -24.12 -1.16 8.76
N LEU A 204 -25.11 -1.70 9.47
CA LEU A 204 -25.33 -1.63 10.93
C LEU A 204 -24.69 -0.41 11.64
N GLY A 205 -24.84 0.79 11.07
CA GLY A 205 -24.72 2.03 11.82
C GLY A 205 -25.81 2.01 12.88
N LYS A 206 -25.47 2.40 14.13
CA LYS A 206 -26.32 2.36 15.33
C LYS A 206 -27.73 2.95 15.06
N THR A 207 -28.63 2.13 14.56
CA THR A 207 -30.04 2.45 14.47
C THR A 207 -30.64 2.02 15.79
N SER A 208 -30.74 2.98 16.71
CA SER A 208 -31.62 2.83 17.85
C SER A 208 -33.05 2.74 17.32
N THR A 209 -33.50 1.53 16.99
CA THR A 209 -34.91 1.28 16.73
C THR A 209 -35.65 1.51 18.04
N VAL A 210 -36.56 2.48 18.05
CA VAL A 210 -37.38 2.79 19.23
C VAL A 210 -38.35 1.63 19.43
N GLY A 211 -37.90 0.62 20.18
CA GLY A 211 -38.68 -0.57 20.49
C GLY A 211 -37.80 -1.78 20.77
N LYS A 212 -37.48 -2.01 22.05
CA LYS A 212 -36.65 -3.08 22.63
C LYS A 212 -35.14 -2.86 22.48
N VAL A 213 -34.58 -2.25 23.53
CA VAL A 213 -33.13 -2.18 23.78
C VAL A 213 -32.62 -3.60 24.01
N ALA A 214 -32.11 -4.26 22.96
CA ALA A 214 -31.05 -5.22 23.18
C ALA A 214 -29.87 -4.42 23.76
N LYS A 215 -29.40 -4.78 24.96
CA LYS A 215 -28.12 -4.28 25.46
C LYS A 215 -27.06 -4.74 24.45
N VAL A 216 -26.74 -3.89 23.48
CA VAL A 216 -25.52 -4.03 22.70
C VAL A 216 -24.41 -3.77 23.70
N GLU A 217 -23.75 -4.84 24.13
CA GLU A 217 -22.54 -4.73 24.92
C GLU A 217 -21.57 -3.85 24.13
N GLN A 218 -21.20 -2.69 24.68
CA GLN A 218 -20.14 -1.90 24.10
C GLN A 218 -18.88 -2.75 24.21
N VAL A 219 -18.52 -3.42 23.13
CA VAL A 219 -17.20 -4.03 23.02
C VAL A 219 -16.22 -2.89 23.18
N LYS A 220 -15.58 -2.82 24.36
CA LYS A 220 -14.58 -1.81 24.64
C LYS A 220 -13.51 -1.93 23.57
N PHE A 221 -13.11 -0.80 23.00
CA PHE A 221 -11.97 -0.74 22.10
C PHE A 221 -10.77 -1.37 22.82
N ASP A 222 -10.25 -2.47 22.27
CA ASP A 222 -9.15 -3.22 22.86
C ASP A 222 -7.88 -2.98 22.06
N ALA A 223 -7.10 -1.99 22.49
CA ALA A 223 -5.82 -1.65 21.86
C ALA A 223 -4.83 -2.83 21.83
N THR A 224 -4.93 -3.78 22.75
CA THR A 224 -4.06 -4.97 22.74
C THR A 224 -4.33 -5.88 21.54
N THR A 225 -5.55 -5.85 20.99
CA THR A 225 -5.92 -6.66 19.82
C THR A 225 -5.53 -6.04 18.48
N MET A 226 -5.15 -4.76 18.44
CA MET A 226 -4.87 -4.09 17.17
C MET A 226 -3.56 -4.54 16.52
N HIS A 227 -2.53 -4.83 17.32
CA HIS A 227 -1.31 -5.46 16.83
C HIS A 227 -1.54 -6.92 16.40
N ALA A 228 -2.55 -7.59 16.98
CA ALA A 228 -2.96 -8.93 16.56
C ALA A 228 -3.89 -8.91 15.34
N LYS A 229 -4.50 -7.76 15.02
CA LYS A 229 -5.43 -7.57 13.88
C LYS A 229 -5.13 -6.25 13.16
N PRO A 230 -4.03 -6.17 12.40
CA PRO A 230 -3.64 -4.94 11.70
C PRO A 230 -4.74 -4.33 10.82
N GLN A 231 -5.62 -5.15 10.22
CA GLN A 231 -6.73 -4.66 9.41
C GLN A 231 -7.69 -3.74 10.21
N LEU A 232 -7.97 -4.08 11.48
CA LEU A 232 -8.80 -3.23 12.33
C LEU A 232 -8.06 -1.95 12.71
N ALA A 233 -6.74 -2.02 12.94
CA ALA A 233 -5.92 -0.86 13.22
C ALA A 233 -5.93 0.13 12.04
N ALA A 234 -5.77 -0.36 10.81
CA ALA A 234 -5.87 0.43 9.58
C ALA A 234 -7.26 1.07 9.40
N GLN A 235 -8.34 0.30 9.56
CA GLN A 235 -9.71 0.80 9.44
C GLN A 235 -10.06 1.85 10.50
N HIS A 236 -9.63 1.64 11.74
CA HIS A 236 -9.90 2.56 12.85
C HIS A 236 -8.87 3.68 12.99
N LYS A 237 -7.75 3.61 12.25
CA LYS A 237 -6.66 4.60 12.22
C LYS A 237 -6.05 4.84 13.61
N MET A 238 -5.88 3.75 14.34
CA MET A 238 -5.34 3.73 15.68
C MET A 238 -4.18 2.76 15.70
N VAL A 239 -3.04 3.13 16.29
CA VAL A 239 -1.93 2.19 16.54
C VAL A 239 -2.03 1.55 17.92
N ASP A 240 -2.54 2.30 18.91
CA ASP A 240 -2.91 1.83 20.25
C ASP A 240 -4.12 2.65 20.78
N ASP A 241 -4.32 2.77 22.10
CA ASP A 241 -5.38 3.58 22.72
C ASP A 241 -4.96 5.03 23.05
N GLY A 242 -3.75 5.46 22.72
CA GLY A 242 -3.19 6.76 23.09
C GLY A 242 -2.71 6.86 24.54
N SER A 243 -2.45 5.75 25.25
CA SER A 243 -2.00 5.74 26.65
C SER A 243 -0.48 5.82 26.86
N GLY A 244 0.31 5.83 25.78
CA GLY A 244 1.76 5.95 25.78
C GLY A 244 2.27 7.32 26.27
N GLU A 245 3.59 7.46 26.24
CA GLU A 245 4.28 8.68 26.69
C GLU A 245 4.27 9.71 25.55
N ALA A 246 3.74 10.91 25.82
CA ALA A 246 3.71 12.01 24.85
C ALA A 246 4.53 13.21 25.37
N GLU A 247 5.48 13.66 24.56
CA GLU A 247 6.23 14.90 24.76
C GLU A 247 5.82 15.90 23.67
N VAL A 248 5.49 17.13 24.08
CA VAL A 248 4.98 18.17 23.17
C VAL A 248 5.90 19.39 23.21
N TRP A 249 6.35 19.81 22.04
CA TRP A 249 7.11 21.04 21.84
C TRP A 249 6.36 21.97 20.90
N ARG A 250 6.52 23.27 21.13
CA ARG A 250 6.15 24.35 20.22
C ARG A 250 7.41 24.80 19.48
N ILE A 251 7.25 25.23 18.23
CA ILE A 251 8.34 25.83 17.46
C ILE A 251 8.38 27.34 17.72
N GLU A 252 9.53 27.82 18.16
CA GLU A 252 9.82 29.23 18.42
C GLU A 252 11.22 29.56 17.94
N ASN A 253 11.39 30.63 17.16
CA ASN A 253 12.70 31.08 16.67
C ASN A 253 13.53 29.93 16.05
N MET A 254 12.86 29.04 15.31
CA MET A 254 13.45 27.85 14.68
C MET A 254 13.88 26.72 15.64
N GLU A 255 13.59 26.80 16.94
CA GLU A 255 13.94 25.82 17.96
C GLU A 255 12.71 25.15 18.62
N ARG A 256 12.95 24.02 19.30
CA ARG A 256 11.94 23.25 20.05
C ARG A 256 11.83 23.77 21.48
N VAL A 257 10.68 24.35 21.83
CA VAL A 257 10.38 24.81 23.19
C VAL A 257 9.33 23.90 23.84
N PRO A 258 9.61 23.25 24.99
CA PRO A 258 8.65 22.37 25.65
C PRO A 258 7.35 23.10 26.02
N VAL A 259 6.21 22.49 25.73
CA VAL A 259 4.91 23.02 26.16
C VAL A 259 4.68 22.68 27.63
N ASP A 260 4.23 23.67 28.41
CA ASP A 260 3.90 23.48 29.82
C ASP A 260 2.77 22.44 29.99
N LYS A 261 2.89 21.60 31.02
CA LYS A 261 1.96 20.50 31.30
C LYS A 261 0.49 20.94 31.41
N SER A 262 0.24 22.17 31.85
CA SER A 262 -1.10 22.75 31.96
C SER A 262 -1.74 23.08 30.61
N TYR A 263 -0.94 23.20 29.55
CA TYR A 263 -1.38 23.47 28.18
C TYR A 263 -1.32 22.23 27.27
N LEU A 264 -1.05 21.04 27.81
CA LEU A 264 -1.12 19.80 27.02
C LEU A 264 -2.54 19.58 26.51
N GLY A 265 -2.66 19.36 25.20
CA GLY A 265 -3.95 19.26 24.50
C GLY A 265 -4.46 20.59 23.95
N HIS A 266 -3.78 21.72 24.22
CA HIS A 266 -4.10 23.02 23.63
C HIS A 266 -3.20 23.31 22.42
N PHE A 267 -3.83 23.57 21.28
CA PHE A 267 -3.14 23.88 20.02
C PHE A 267 -3.63 25.22 19.49
N TYR A 268 -2.71 26.12 19.15
CA TYR A 268 -3.04 27.44 18.63
C TYR A 268 -2.76 27.51 17.14
N GLY A 269 -3.73 28.02 16.37
CA GLY A 269 -3.64 28.08 14.92
C GLY A 269 -2.52 28.97 14.37
N GLY A 270 -1.90 29.83 15.20
CA GLY A 270 -0.72 30.61 14.83
C GLY A 270 0.63 29.94 15.10
N ASP A 271 0.64 28.73 15.68
CA ASP A 271 1.88 28.03 16.06
C ASP A 271 2.02 26.69 15.30
N CYS A 272 3.25 26.15 15.27
CA CYS A 272 3.53 24.76 14.92
C CYS A 272 3.98 23.97 16.15
N TYR A 273 3.57 22.70 16.22
CA TYR A 273 3.91 21.80 17.35
C TYR A 273 4.51 20.49 16.85
N LEU A 274 5.46 19.96 17.61
CA LEU A 274 5.98 18.60 17.49
C LEU A 274 5.49 17.77 18.67
N ILE A 275 4.92 16.61 18.40
CA ILE A 275 4.53 15.65 19.44
C ILE A 275 5.28 14.35 19.20
N LEU A 276 6.20 14.00 20.09
CA LEU A 276 6.80 12.66 20.13
C LEU A 276 5.90 11.76 20.99
N TYR A 277 5.37 10.72 20.39
CA TYR A 277 4.59 9.69 21.07
C TYR A 277 5.37 8.38 21.09
N LYS A 278 5.56 7.83 22.28
CA LYS A 278 6.28 6.58 22.53
C LYS A 278 5.32 5.55 23.13
N TYR A 279 5.23 4.41 22.48
CA TYR A 279 4.35 3.32 22.88
C TYR A 279 5.08 1.97 22.82
N LEU A 280 4.53 0.98 23.52
CA LEU A 280 5.15 -0.33 23.70
C LEU A 280 4.31 -1.41 23.03
N VAL A 281 4.96 -2.21 22.18
CA VAL A 281 4.34 -3.32 21.47
C VAL A 281 5.24 -4.54 21.61
N ASN A 282 4.73 -5.66 22.15
CA ASN A 282 5.51 -6.89 22.32
C ASN A 282 6.88 -6.66 22.98
N ASN A 283 6.95 -5.79 24.00
CA ASN A 283 8.17 -5.35 24.69
C ASN A 283 9.20 -4.59 23.83
N LYS A 284 8.84 -4.15 22.62
CA LYS A 284 9.63 -3.25 21.78
C LYS A 284 9.00 -1.86 21.79
N TYR A 285 9.83 -0.83 21.94
CA TYR A 285 9.36 0.56 21.85
C TYR A 285 9.19 0.97 20.40
N HIS A 286 8.11 1.68 20.12
CA HIS A 286 7.81 2.30 18.85
C HIS A 286 7.52 3.79 19.07
N TYR A 287 7.78 4.59 18.05
CA TYR A 287 7.76 6.05 18.13
C TYR A 287 6.96 6.66 16.98
N ILE A 288 6.24 7.73 17.24
CA ILE A 288 5.55 8.55 16.23
C ILE A 288 5.85 10.01 16.51
N ILE A 289 6.23 10.77 15.47
CA ILE A 289 6.39 12.21 15.54
C ILE A 289 5.22 12.85 14.77
N TYR A 290 4.32 13.54 15.47
CA TYR A 290 3.31 14.38 14.84
C TYR A 290 3.84 15.79 14.64
N MET A 291 3.77 16.30 13.42
CA MET A 291 4.01 17.70 13.06
C MET A 291 2.66 18.38 12.88
N TRP A 292 2.15 19.01 13.93
CA TRP A 292 0.89 19.74 13.86
C TRP A 292 1.14 21.17 13.39
N GLN A 293 0.48 21.57 12.29
CA GLN A 293 0.68 22.83 11.60
C GLN A 293 -0.59 23.69 11.72
N GLY A 294 -0.47 24.81 12.43
CA GLY A 294 -1.54 25.80 12.55
C GLY A 294 -1.84 26.48 11.21
N ARG A 295 -3.11 26.83 10.97
CA ARG A 295 -3.56 27.47 9.73
C ARG A 295 -2.91 28.84 9.48
N HIS A 296 -2.60 29.57 10.54
CA HIS A 296 -2.02 30.91 10.51
C HIS A 296 -0.55 30.92 10.96
N ALA A 297 0.07 29.75 11.11
CA ALA A 297 1.50 29.66 11.36
C ALA A 297 2.29 30.21 10.17
N SER A 298 3.42 30.85 10.44
CA SER A 298 4.23 31.45 9.40
C SER A 298 4.99 30.39 8.60
N GLN A 299 5.35 30.71 7.34
CA GLN A 299 6.01 29.74 6.46
C GLN A 299 7.40 29.30 6.99
N ASP A 300 8.11 30.20 7.65
CA ASP A 300 9.38 29.92 8.33
C ASP A 300 9.19 28.95 9.50
N GLU A 301 8.13 29.10 10.30
CA GLU A 301 7.81 28.17 11.39
C GLU A 301 7.37 26.80 10.89
N ILE A 302 6.57 26.75 9.83
CA ILE A 302 6.19 25.50 9.17
C ILE A 302 7.45 24.77 8.68
N THR A 303 8.38 25.52 8.06
CA THR A 303 9.64 24.96 7.56
C THR A 303 10.54 24.51 8.72
N ALA A 304 10.63 25.28 9.80
CA ALA A 304 11.33 24.89 11.02
C ALA A 304 10.74 23.64 11.65
N SER A 305 9.41 23.49 11.69
CA SER A 305 8.77 22.31 12.27
C SER A 305 9.18 21.03 11.54
N ALA A 306 9.23 21.07 10.20
CA ALA A 306 9.69 19.93 9.39
C ALA A 306 11.18 19.66 9.62
N TYR A 307 12.02 20.70 9.67
CA TYR A 307 13.46 20.55 9.93
C TYR A 307 13.74 19.98 11.33
N GLN A 308 13.06 20.47 12.36
CA GLN A 308 13.18 19.98 13.73
C GLN A 308 12.62 18.55 13.89
N ALA A 309 11.61 18.16 13.09
CA ALA A 309 11.13 16.79 13.06
C ALA A 309 12.20 15.83 12.55
N VAL A 310 12.97 16.20 11.52
CA VAL A 310 14.10 15.40 11.01
C VAL A 310 15.21 15.25 12.08
N ILE A 311 15.54 16.33 12.79
CA ILE A 311 16.53 16.25 13.89
C ILE A 311 16.03 15.30 14.98
N LEU A 312 14.78 15.44 15.41
CA LEU A 312 14.18 14.58 16.42
C LEU A 312 14.11 13.12 15.96
N ASP A 313 13.84 12.87 14.69
CA ASP A 313 13.83 11.53 14.10
C ASP A 313 15.22 10.88 14.15
N GLN A 314 16.28 11.64 13.84
CA GLN A 314 17.67 11.19 13.95
C GLN A 314 18.09 10.90 15.40
N GLU A 315 17.63 11.70 16.38
CA GLU A 315 17.86 11.44 17.81
C GLU A 315 17.32 10.07 18.27
N TYR A 316 16.32 9.54 17.56
CA TYR A 316 15.70 8.24 17.80
C TYR A 316 16.09 7.18 16.76
N ASN A 317 17.28 7.32 16.15
CA ASN A 317 17.86 6.40 15.17
C ASN A 317 16.97 6.16 13.95
N ASP A 318 16.30 7.20 13.46
CA ASP A 318 15.47 7.12 12.25
C ASP A 318 14.30 6.15 12.35
N GLN A 319 13.91 5.70 13.55
CA GLN A 319 12.79 4.77 13.78
C GLN A 319 11.39 5.41 13.81
N PRO A 320 11.21 6.67 14.26
CA PRO A 320 9.88 7.25 14.34
C PRO A 320 9.11 7.33 13.01
N VAL A 321 7.81 6.99 13.07
CA VAL A 321 6.86 7.31 12.00
C VAL A 321 6.57 8.80 12.04
N GLN A 322 6.74 9.52 10.93
CA GLN A 322 6.49 10.96 10.90
C GLN A 322 5.11 11.25 10.31
N VAL A 323 4.29 12.03 11.01
CA VAL A 323 2.92 12.35 10.60
C VAL A 323 2.76 13.85 10.46
N ARG A 324 2.57 14.34 9.24
CA ARG A 324 2.21 15.73 8.97
C ARG A 324 0.71 15.91 9.17
N VAL A 325 0.34 16.76 10.14
CA VAL A 325 -1.05 17.06 10.49
C VAL A 325 -1.31 18.54 10.31
N THR A 326 -2.35 18.85 9.54
CA THR A 326 -2.83 20.23 9.40
C THR A 326 -4.00 20.47 10.34
N MET A 327 -4.12 21.71 10.82
CA MET A 327 -5.22 22.15 11.67
C MET A 327 -6.60 21.81 11.07
N GLY A 328 -7.38 21.04 11.81
CA GLY A 328 -8.71 20.55 11.42
C GLY A 328 -8.73 19.12 10.87
N LYS A 329 -7.57 18.56 10.49
CA LYS A 329 -7.40 17.20 9.95
C LYS A 329 -6.67 16.27 10.92
N GLU A 330 -6.84 16.49 12.22
CA GLU A 330 -6.22 15.67 13.25
C GLU A 330 -6.69 14.20 13.15
N PRO A 331 -5.76 13.23 13.02
CA PRO A 331 -6.11 11.82 12.96
C PRO A 331 -6.64 11.31 14.31
N SER A 332 -7.43 10.23 14.27
CA SER A 332 -8.04 9.63 15.46
C SER A 332 -7.03 9.33 16.56
N HIS A 333 -5.89 8.76 16.21
CA HIS A 333 -4.84 8.46 17.17
C HIS A 333 -4.27 9.72 17.86
N LEU A 334 -4.05 10.82 17.13
CA LEU A 334 -3.57 12.08 17.75
C LEU A 334 -4.57 12.61 18.78
N MET A 335 -5.88 12.53 18.48
CA MET A 335 -6.93 12.94 19.43
C MET A 335 -6.97 12.04 20.66
N ALA A 336 -6.75 10.73 20.49
CA ALA A 336 -6.73 9.74 21.57
C ALA A 336 -5.63 9.97 22.60
N ILE A 337 -4.46 10.51 22.20
CA ILE A 337 -3.37 10.89 23.11
C ILE A 337 -3.86 11.87 24.19
N PHE A 338 -4.78 12.77 23.83
CA PHE A 338 -5.33 13.77 24.75
C PHE A 338 -6.61 13.31 25.45
N LYS A 339 -7.08 12.07 25.25
CA LYS A 339 -8.23 11.48 25.98
C LYS A 339 -9.47 12.39 25.99
N GLY A 340 -9.80 12.93 24.82
CA GLY A 340 -10.93 13.85 24.63
C GLY A 340 -10.73 15.24 25.25
N LYS A 341 -9.48 15.67 25.43
CA LYS A 341 -9.09 16.97 25.99
C LYS A 341 -8.45 17.91 24.96
N MET A 342 -8.53 17.57 23.67
CA MET A 342 -7.94 18.36 22.61
C MET A 342 -8.77 19.63 22.34
N VAL A 343 -8.13 20.79 22.41
CA VAL A 343 -8.70 22.11 22.13
C VAL A 343 -7.84 22.80 21.10
N VAL A 344 -8.43 23.15 19.97
CA VAL A 344 -7.79 23.87 18.88
C VAL A 344 -8.34 25.29 18.81
N TYR A 345 -7.47 26.27 19.00
CA TYR A 345 -7.79 27.70 18.88
C TYR A 345 -7.59 28.15 17.44
N GLU A 346 -8.49 29.00 16.94
CA GLU A 346 -8.48 29.38 15.51
C GLU A 346 -7.23 30.19 15.17
N GLY A 347 -6.69 30.94 16.13
CA GLY A 347 -5.45 31.69 15.96
C GLY A 347 -4.76 31.97 17.28
N GLY A 348 -3.93 33.00 17.26
CA GLY A 348 -3.07 33.40 18.36
C GLY A 348 -1.92 32.43 18.61
N THR A 349 -1.24 32.62 19.74
CA THR A 349 -0.07 31.83 20.13
C THR A 349 -0.09 31.50 21.62
N SER A 350 0.56 30.40 21.99
CA SER A 350 0.78 30.03 23.39
C SER A 350 2.12 30.54 23.96
N ARG A 351 2.87 31.34 23.17
CA ARG A 351 4.17 31.92 23.54
C ARG A 351 4.12 32.75 24.82
N ALA A 352 5.12 32.58 25.67
CA ALA A 352 5.18 33.25 26.98
C ALA A 352 5.41 34.77 26.86
N ASP A 353 6.04 35.22 25.77
CA ASP A 353 6.33 36.62 25.44
C ASP A 353 5.25 37.27 24.57
N SER A 354 4.16 36.56 24.26
CA SER A 354 3.07 37.10 23.46
C SER A 354 2.40 38.30 24.14
N THR A 355 2.24 39.37 23.38
CA THR A 355 1.47 40.56 23.79
C THR A 355 0.00 40.47 23.38
N GLU A 356 -0.40 39.40 22.69
CA GLU A 356 -1.78 39.20 22.27
C GLU A 356 -2.68 38.94 23.46
N ILE A 357 -3.68 39.80 23.64
CA ILE A 357 -4.70 39.63 24.68
C ILE A 357 -5.73 38.62 24.16
N PRO A 358 -5.89 37.45 24.81
CA PRO A 358 -6.92 36.47 24.47
C PRO A 358 -8.30 37.13 24.40
N SER A 359 -9.04 36.91 23.31
CA SER A 359 -10.46 37.33 23.27
C SER A 359 -11.20 36.79 24.48
N GLU A 360 -11.91 37.67 25.18
CA GLU A 360 -12.69 37.34 26.37
C GLU A 360 -13.98 36.57 26.03
N VAL A 361 -14.41 36.64 24.76
CA VAL A 361 -15.53 35.85 24.23
C VAL A 361 -15.00 34.91 23.16
N ARG A 362 -15.25 33.62 23.33
CA ARG A 362 -14.81 32.56 22.41
C ARG A 362 -15.90 31.50 22.26
N LEU A 363 -16.06 31.02 21.04
CA LEU A 363 -17.04 29.99 20.70
C LEU A 363 -16.28 28.76 20.19
N PHE A 364 -16.59 27.59 20.71
CA PHE A 364 -15.99 26.33 20.29
C PHE A 364 -17.07 25.37 19.81
N GLN A 365 -16.87 24.76 18.66
CA GLN A 365 -17.62 23.60 18.20
C GLN A 365 -16.97 22.35 18.77
N VAL A 366 -17.74 21.54 19.51
CA VAL A 366 -17.29 20.24 20.00
C VAL A 366 -17.77 19.17 19.05
N HIS A 367 -16.83 18.36 18.60
CA HIS A 367 -17.09 17.23 17.72
C HIS A 367 -16.51 15.97 18.33
N GLY A 368 -17.28 14.88 18.34
CA GLY A 368 -16.84 13.57 18.81
C GLY A 368 -17.70 13.01 19.94
N THR A 369 -17.71 11.68 20.03
CA THR A 369 -18.60 10.91 20.90
C THR A 369 -17.83 10.16 21.99
N ASN A 370 -16.51 10.13 21.95
CA ASN A 370 -15.69 9.41 22.92
C ASN A 370 -14.30 10.05 23.07
N GLU A 371 -13.51 9.54 24.01
CA GLU A 371 -12.17 10.06 24.32
C GLU A 371 -11.16 9.92 23.17
N TYR A 372 -11.46 9.09 22.16
CA TYR A 372 -10.56 8.84 21.02
C TYR A 372 -10.86 9.75 19.81
N ASN A 373 -12.03 10.39 19.75
CA ASN A 373 -12.43 11.21 18.60
C ASN A 373 -12.97 12.59 18.96
N THR A 374 -12.88 13.00 20.23
CA THR A 374 -13.37 14.30 20.67
C THR A 374 -12.32 15.39 20.54
N LYS A 375 -12.69 16.48 19.84
CA LYS A 375 -11.95 17.75 19.83
C LYS A 375 -12.91 18.93 19.91
N ALA A 376 -12.45 20.03 20.51
CA ALA A 376 -13.12 21.32 20.43
C ALA A 376 -12.35 22.27 19.51
N PHE A 377 -13.03 22.84 18.53
CA PHE A 377 -12.44 23.74 17.55
C PHE A 377 -13.03 25.14 17.71
N GLU A 378 -12.20 26.15 17.88
CA GLU A 378 -12.66 27.53 17.98
C GLU A 378 -13.22 28.00 16.64
N VAL A 379 -14.40 28.59 16.68
CA VAL A 379 -15.11 29.09 15.51
C VAL A 379 -15.45 30.56 15.72
N PRO A 380 -15.71 31.34 14.65
CA PRO A 380 -16.09 32.73 14.79
C PRO A 380 -17.30 32.90 15.72
N VAL A 381 -17.22 33.87 16.64
CA VAL A 381 -18.26 34.17 17.64
C VAL A 381 -19.46 34.84 16.97
N ARG A 382 -20.26 34.04 16.27
CA ARG A 382 -21.48 34.46 15.57
C ARG A 382 -22.49 33.32 15.58
N SER A 383 -23.77 33.66 15.63
CA SER A 383 -24.86 32.67 15.62
C SER A 383 -24.86 31.79 14.38
N SER A 384 -24.40 32.29 13.22
CA SER A 384 -24.27 31.51 11.98
C SER A 384 -23.21 30.41 12.02
N SER A 385 -22.34 30.38 13.05
CA SER A 385 -21.37 29.30 13.25
C SER A 385 -21.98 28.08 13.95
N LEU A 386 -23.18 28.19 14.51
CA LEU A 386 -23.87 27.07 15.18
C LEU A 386 -24.32 26.00 14.17
N ASN A 387 -24.46 24.78 14.67
CA ASN A 387 -24.98 23.65 13.90
C ASN A 387 -25.86 22.79 14.82
N SER A 388 -27.12 22.54 14.45
CA SER A 388 -28.05 21.73 15.24
C SER A 388 -27.56 20.30 15.50
N ASN A 389 -26.57 19.79 14.77
CA ASN A 389 -26.05 18.43 14.94
C ASN A 389 -24.95 18.30 15.99
N ASP A 390 -24.35 19.41 16.45
CA ASP A 390 -23.19 19.38 17.34
C ASP A 390 -23.48 20.10 18.68
N VAL A 391 -22.49 20.07 19.58
CA VAL A 391 -22.50 20.79 20.86
C VAL A 391 -21.51 21.93 20.79
N PHE A 392 -21.85 23.10 21.33
CA PHE A 392 -21.00 24.28 21.32
C PHE A 392 -20.70 24.78 22.74
N VAL A 393 -19.48 25.25 22.96
CA VAL A 393 -19.05 25.90 24.19
C VAL A 393 -18.83 27.38 23.91
N LEU A 394 -19.66 28.26 24.49
CA LEU A 394 -19.49 29.71 24.42
C LEU A 394 -18.95 30.23 25.75
N LYS A 395 -17.69 30.60 25.77
CA LYS A 395 -17.03 31.25 26.91
C LYS A 395 -17.22 32.77 26.78
N THR A 396 -17.71 33.40 27.83
CA THR A 396 -17.78 34.87 27.99
C THR A 396 -17.01 35.30 29.26
N LYS A 397 -16.97 36.61 29.57
CA LYS A 397 -16.30 37.14 30.77
C LYS A 397 -16.76 36.49 32.08
N GLY A 398 -18.05 36.19 32.20
CA GLY A 398 -18.68 35.74 33.45
C GLY A 398 -19.40 34.40 33.38
N THR A 399 -19.70 33.90 32.18
CA THR A 399 -20.51 32.68 32.01
C THR A 399 -19.94 31.81 30.91
N CYS A 400 -19.96 30.50 31.13
CA CYS A 400 -19.69 29.50 30.11
C CYS A 400 -21.00 28.80 29.76
N TYR A 401 -21.40 28.87 28.49
CA TYR A 401 -22.61 28.22 28.00
C TYR A 401 -22.25 26.94 27.25
N LEU A 402 -23.02 25.88 27.50
CA LEU A 402 -22.94 24.63 26.75
C LEU A 402 -24.23 24.48 25.92
N TRP A 403 -24.19 24.94 24.67
CA TRP A 403 -25.33 24.91 23.77
C TRP A 403 -25.41 23.54 23.08
N CYS A 404 -26.52 22.85 23.24
CA CYS A 404 -26.76 21.51 22.72
C CYS A 404 -27.75 21.58 21.55
N GLY A 405 -27.27 21.30 20.34
CA GLY A 405 -28.13 21.17 19.16
C GLY A 405 -29.14 20.02 19.29
N LYS A 406 -30.28 20.10 18.61
CA LYS A 406 -31.34 19.08 18.63
C LYS A 406 -30.90 17.72 18.06
N GLY A 407 -29.90 17.72 17.18
CA GLY A 407 -29.34 16.55 16.52
C GLY A 407 -28.14 15.94 17.25
N CYS A 408 -27.63 16.56 18.31
CA CYS A 408 -26.47 16.02 19.02
C CYS A 408 -26.83 14.78 19.86
N SER A 409 -25.85 13.88 20.01
CA SER A 409 -25.97 12.66 20.78
C SER A 409 -25.83 12.90 22.30
N GLY A 410 -26.21 11.90 23.11
CA GLY A 410 -25.91 11.92 24.55
C GLY A 410 -24.41 11.90 24.82
N ASP A 411 -23.67 11.15 24.02
CA ASP A 411 -22.23 10.96 24.16
C ASP A 411 -21.46 12.25 23.82
N GLU A 412 -21.83 12.97 22.76
CA GLU A 412 -21.27 14.29 22.43
C GLU A 412 -21.48 15.31 23.56
N ARG A 413 -22.66 15.31 24.20
CA ARG A 413 -22.92 16.21 25.33
C ARG A 413 -22.04 15.90 26.54
N ALA A 414 -21.80 14.62 26.82
CA ALA A 414 -20.90 14.21 27.89
C ALA A 414 -19.46 14.64 27.60
N MET A 415 -18.99 14.41 26.37
CA MET A 415 -17.65 14.80 25.94
C MET A 415 -17.46 16.33 25.90
N ALA A 416 -18.48 17.07 25.44
CA ALA A 416 -18.45 18.52 25.44
C ALA A 416 -18.38 19.12 26.85
N LYS A 417 -18.98 18.46 27.86
CA LYS A 417 -18.80 18.84 29.26
C LYS A 417 -17.34 18.66 29.71
N ASN A 418 -16.72 17.53 29.37
CA ASN A 418 -15.31 17.26 29.70
C ASN A 418 -14.39 18.33 29.08
N VAL A 419 -14.59 18.67 27.81
CA VAL A 419 -13.78 19.69 27.15
C VAL A 419 -14.07 21.10 27.69
N ALA A 420 -15.33 21.41 28.01
CA ALA A 420 -15.70 22.69 28.60
C ALA A 420 -15.03 22.92 29.96
N ASP A 421 -14.76 21.87 30.74
CA ASP A 421 -14.01 21.97 32.01
C ASP A 421 -12.56 22.43 31.83
N ILE A 422 -11.97 22.15 30.66
CA ILE A 422 -10.63 22.59 30.29
C ILE A 422 -10.65 24.06 29.84
N ILE A 423 -11.64 24.43 29.03
CA ILE A 423 -11.79 25.78 28.47
C ILE A 423 -12.16 26.81 29.56
N SER A 424 -12.99 26.40 30.53
CA SER A 424 -13.43 27.23 31.64
C SER A 424 -13.65 26.40 32.91
N ARG A 425 -13.03 26.82 34.02
CA ARG A 425 -13.15 26.14 35.33
C ARG A 425 -14.47 26.44 36.07
N GLY A 426 -15.27 27.39 35.59
CA GLY A 426 -16.54 27.80 36.23
C GLY A 426 -17.71 26.84 35.97
N GLU A 427 -18.88 27.14 36.51
CA GLU A 427 -20.12 26.42 36.20
C GLU A 427 -20.56 26.65 34.75
N LYS A 428 -21.16 25.63 34.13
CA LYS A 428 -21.60 25.65 32.73
C LYS A 428 -23.11 25.68 32.67
N VAL A 429 -23.66 26.72 32.05
CA VAL A 429 -25.09 26.84 31.80
C VAL A 429 -25.42 26.01 30.56
N VAL A 430 -26.06 24.87 30.75
CA VAL A 430 -26.48 24.00 29.65
C VAL A 430 -27.73 24.59 29.01
N ILE A 431 -27.68 24.82 27.70
CA ILE A 431 -28.77 25.38 26.91
C ILE A 431 -29.16 24.35 25.84
N ALA A 432 -30.45 24.01 25.77
CA ALA A 432 -30.98 23.23 24.66
C ALA A 432 -31.36 24.16 23.50
N GLU A 433 -31.11 23.71 22.27
CA GLU A 433 -31.51 24.45 21.07
C GLU A 433 -33.01 24.79 21.07
N GLY A 434 -33.33 26.07 20.89
CA GLY A 434 -34.68 26.64 20.99
C GLY A 434 -35.05 27.18 22.38
N GLN A 435 -34.20 27.03 23.39
CA GLN A 435 -34.38 27.55 24.75
C GLN A 435 -33.27 28.54 25.14
N GLU A 436 -32.68 29.22 24.15
CA GLU A 436 -31.56 30.13 24.38
C GLU A 436 -32.02 31.45 25.04
N PRO A 437 -31.34 31.91 26.11
CA PRO A 437 -31.61 33.20 26.74
C PRO A 437 -31.15 34.37 25.87
N SER A 438 -31.65 35.58 26.14
CA SER A 438 -31.29 36.80 25.39
C SER A 438 -29.80 37.11 25.44
N GLU A 439 -29.17 36.88 26.59
CA GLU A 439 -27.76 37.17 26.84
C GLU A 439 -26.84 36.28 25.98
N PHE A 440 -27.27 35.04 25.71
CA PHE A 440 -26.56 34.13 24.82
C PHE A 440 -26.52 34.68 23.39
N TRP A 441 -27.66 35.12 22.86
CA TRP A 441 -27.71 35.71 21.52
C TRP A 441 -26.96 37.04 21.46
N LEU A 442 -27.02 37.86 22.50
CA LEU A 442 -26.26 39.11 22.59
C LEU A 442 -24.75 38.83 22.49
N ALA A 443 -24.25 37.82 23.21
CA ALA A 443 -22.85 37.42 23.19
C ALA A 443 -22.37 36.91 21.81
N LEU A 444 -23.29 36.41 20.97
CA LEU A 444 -23.03 35.98 19.59
C LEU A 444 -23.27 37.08 18.54
N GLY A 445 -23.50 38.33 18.95
CA GLY A 445 -23.78 39.44 18.02
C GLY A 445 -25.19 39.41 17.41
N GLY A 446 -26.13 38.70 18.04
CA GLY A 446 -27.52 38.58 17.61
C GLY A 446 -27.86 37.19 17.03
N LYS A 447 -29.16 36.96 16.80
CA LYS A 447 -29.68 35.70 16.27
C LYS A 447 -29.81 35.75 14.75
N CYS A 448 -29.09 34.86 14.06
CA CYS A 448 -29.15 34.65 12.62
C CYS A 448 -29.52 33.20 12.29
N GLN A 449 -29.75 32.91 11.01
CA GLN A 449 -29.91 31.53 10.54
C GLN A 449 -28.57 30.79 10.64
N TYR A 450 -28.67 29.49 10.96
CA TYR A 450 -27.53 28.59 11.10
C TYR A 450 -27.94 27.19 10.61
N ALA A 451 -26.95 26.30 10.42
CA ALA A 451 -27.19 24.99 9.82
C ALA A 451 -28.03 24.10 10.75
N ASN A 452 -29.19 23.64 10.27
CA ASN A 452 -30.13 22.84 11.05
C ASN A 452 -30.66 21.59 10.34
N SER A 453 -30.12 21.27 9.16
CA SER A 453 -30.41 20.03 8.45
C SER A 453 -29.89 18.85 9.26
N LYS A 454 -30.68 17.77 9.39
CA LYS A 454 -30.20 16.51 9.97
C LYS A 454 -28.98 16.04 9.20
N ARG A 455 -27.86 15.86 9.91
CA ARG A 455 -26.65 15.24 9.36
C ARG A 455 -27.03 13.86 8.82
N MET A 456 -26.85 13.64 7.51
CA MET A 456 -26.63 12.27 7.02
C MET A 456 -25.33 11.85 7.70
N GLN A 457 -25.39 10.79 8.51
CA GLN A 457 -24.21 10.24 9.19
C GLN A 457 -23.08 10.17 8.17
N GLU A 458 -21.89 10.67 8.51
CA GLU A 458 -20.73 10.66 7.62
C GLU A 458 -20.58 9.26 7.04
N GLU A 459 -20.89 9.14 5.75
CA GLU A 459 -20.60 7.95 4.99
C GLU A 459 -19.08 7.84 5.00
N THR A 460 -18.53 6.80 5.64
CA THR A 460 -17.19 6.33 5.30
C THR A 460 -17.32 5.81 3.87
N PRO A 461 -16.82 6.54 2.86
CA PRO A 461 -16.92 6.04 1.50
C PRO A 461 -16.12 4.72 1.45
N ASP A 462 -16.71 3.70 0.85
CA ASP A 462 -16.06 2.40 0.63
C ASP A 462 -15.01 2.58 -0.47
N ILE A 463 -13.86 3.13 -0.08
CA ILE A 463 -12.76 3.46 -0.98
C ILE A 463 -11.63 2.47 -0.70
N SER A 464 -11.31 1.70 -1.72
CA SER A 464 -10.18 0.78 -1.70
C SER A 464 -8.86 1.57 -1.73
N PRO A 465 -7.86 1.19 -0.93
CA PRO A 465 -6.56 1.85 -0.95
C PRO A 465 -5.87 1.65 -2.31
N ARG A 466 -5.03 2.60 -2.71
CA ARG A 466 -4.27 2.57 -3.97
C ARG A 466 -2.78 2.72 -3.69
N LEU A 467 -1.97 1.82 -4.22
CA LEU A 467 -0.52 1.86 -4.09
C LEU A 467 0.11 2.41 -5.36
N PHE A 468 1.10 3.28 -5.20
CA PHE A 468 1.90 3.82 -6.29
C PHE A 468 3.38 3.65 -5.96
N GLU A 469 4.16 3.22 -6.93
CA GLU A 469 5.61 3.25 -6.90
C GLU A 469 6.09 4.62 -7.39
N CYS A 470 6.94 5.27 -6.60
CA CYS A 470 7.49 6.59 -6.84
C CYS A 470 9.00 6.46 -7.10
N SER A 471 9.41 6.50 -8.38
CA SER A 471 10.79 6.27 -8.78
C SER A 471 11.29 7.33 -9.76
N ASN A 472 12.60 7.62 -9.73
CA ASN A 472 13.27 8.48 -10.71
C ASN A 472 14.26 7.74 -11.61
N LYS A 473 14.22 6.39 -11.62
CA LYS A 473 15.07 5.51 -12.43
C LYS A 473 15.05 5.82 -13.93
N THR A 474 13.97 6.38 -14.46
CA THR A 474 13.85 6.79 -15.88
C THR A 474 14.49 8.16 -16.20
N GLY A 475 15.12 8.81 -15.22
CA GLY A 475 15.68 10.16 -15.35
C GLY A 475 14.66 11.28 -15.11
N THR A 476 13.38 10.95 -14.95
CA THR A 476 12.34 11.87 -14.45
C THR A 476 11.53 11.19 -13.35
N PHE A 477 11.22 11.91 -12.28
CA PHE A 477 10.43 11.36 -11.18
C PHE A 477 9.00 11.05 -11.64
N ARG A 478 8.53 9.82 -11.42
CA ARG A 478 7.19 9.36 -11.80
C ARG A 478 6.55 8.47 -10.74
N ALA A 479 5.22 8.59 -10.62
CA ALA A 479 4.40 7.72 -9.77
C ALA A 479 3.58 6.76 -10.65
N THR A 480 3.77 5.44 -10.49
CA THR A 480 3.12 4.38 -11.26
C THR A 480 2.21 3.56 -10.36
N GLU A 481 0.94 3.38 -10.73
CA GLU A 481 -0.03 2.65 -9.90
C GLU A 481 0.20 1.12 -9.95
N ILE A 482 0.18 0.49 -8.78
CA ILE A 482 0.23 -0.96 -8.61
C ILE A 482 -1.16 -1.43 -8.17
N THR A 483 -1.81 -2.24 -9.01
CA THR A 483 -3.12 -2.84 -8.74
C THR A 483 -2.98 -4.17 -8.02
N ASP A 484 -3.92 -4.52 -7.14
CA ASP A 484 -3.93 -5.77 -6.37
C ASP A 484 -2.63 -6.03 -5.57
N PHE A 485 -2.12 -4.96 -4.96
CA PHE A 485 -0.82 -4.95 -4.29
C PHE A 485 -0.74 -5.89 -3.08
N ASN A 486 0.47 -6.36 -2.81
CA ASN A 486 0.85 -7.14 -1.64
C ASN A 486 2.25 -6.70 -1.13
N GLN A 487 2.76 -7.34 -0.08
CA GLN A 487 4.04 -6.94 0.52
C GLN A 487 5.25 -7.13 -0.43
N ASP A 488 5.15 -8.03 -1.42
CA ASP A 488 6.19 -8.31 -2.44
C ASP A 488 6.34 -7.22 -3.50
N ASP A 489 5.39 -6.30 -3.54
CA ASP A 489 5.47 -5.14 -4.41
C ASP A 489 6.29 -4.00 -3.79
N LEU A 490 6.53 -4.01 -2.48
CA LEU A 490 7.38 -3.02 -1.80
C LEU A 490 8.87 -3.35 -2.00
N ASP A 491 9.53 -2.59 -2.88
CA ASP A 491 10.97 -2.67 -3.14
C ASP A 491 11.77 -1.86 -2.11
N GLU A 492 12.84 -2.44 -1.56
CA GLU A 492 13.74 -1.77 -0.61
C GLU A 492 14.52 -0.60 -1.23
N GLU A 493 14.61 -0.54 -2.56
CA GLU A 493 15.33 0.49 -3.31
C GLU A 493 14.44 1.66 -3.77
N ASP A 494 13.12 1.60 -3.58
CA ASP A 494 12.18 2.62 -4.05
C ASP A 494 11.32 3.20 -2.91
N ILE A 495 10.48 4.18 -3.27
CA ILE A 495 9.53 4.83 -2.39
C ILE A 495 8.12 4.53 -2.90
N PHE A 496 7.20 4.27 -1.97
CA PHE A 496 5.82 3.93 -2.32
C PHE A 496 4.85 4.89 -1.67
N LEU A 497 3.85 5.32 -2.43
CA LEU A 497 2.72 6.12 -1.95
C LEU A 497 1.49 5.24 -1.85
N LEU A 498 0.97 5.04 -0.64
CA LEU A 498 -0.28 4.32 -0.40
C LEU A 498 -1.37 5.33 -0.01
N ASP A 499 -2.36 5.50 -0.89
CA ASP A 499 -3.49 6.38 -0.68
C ASP A 499 -4.67 5.62 -0.07
N ALA A 500 -4.96 5.88 1.20
CA ALA A 500 -6.10 5.33 1.93
C ALA A 500 -7.28 6.32 2.00
N TRP A 501 -7.32 7.30 1.09
CA TRP A 501 -8.30 8.40 0.98
C TRP A 501 -8.24 9.46 2.08
N ASP A 502 -8.35 9.08 3.34
CA ASP A 502 -8.35 10.05 4.44
C ASP A 502 -6.94 10.39 4.93
N GLN A 503 -5.96 9.56 4.55
CA GLN A 503 -4.54 9.72 4.84
C GLN A 503 -3.73 9.14 3.67
N VAL A 504 -2.58 9.73 3.41
CA VAL A 504 -1.62 9.26 2.41
C VAL A 504 -0.37 8.79 3.14
N PHE A 505 0.02 7.54 2.93
CA PHE A 505 1.26 7.00 3.45
C PHE A 505 2.36 7.12 2.41
N LEU A 506 3.56 7.45 2.86
CA LEU A 506 4.78 7.44 2.09
C LEU A 506 5.75 6.45 2.73
N TRP A 507 5.84 5.26 2.16
CA TRP A 507 6.75 4.22 2.62
C TRP A 507 8.10 4.37 1.92
N ILE A 508 9.18 4.40 2.69
CA ILE A 508 10.55 4.61 2.22
C ILE A 508 11.35 3.33 2.40
N GLY A 509 11.81 2.75 1.28
CA GLY A 509 12.72 1.61 1.28
C GLY A 509 14.06 1.94 1.92
N LYS A 510 14.67 0.93 2.56
CA LYS A 510 15.94 1.06 3.30
C LYS A 510 17.09 1.57 2.43
N ASN A 511 17.10 1.17 1.16
CA ASN A 511 18.12 1.49 0.17
C ASN A 511 17.65 2.55 -0.84
N ALA A 512 16.51 3.21 -0.59
CA ALA A 512 15.96 4.21 -1.49
C ALA A 512 16.91 5.41 -1.67
N ASN A 513 16.90 5.99 -2.87
CA ASN A 513 17.79 7.09 -3.25
C ASN A 513 17.47 8.37 -2.45
N GLU A 514 18.50 9.08 -1.99
CA GLU A 514 18.35 10.36 -1.29
C GLU A 514 17.63 11.43 -2.11
N THR A 515 17.77 11.40 -3.44
CA THR A 515 17.03 12.30 -4.33
C THR A 515 15.54 11.97 -4.32
N GLU A 516 15.20 10.67 -4.40
CA GLU A 516 13.81 10.21 -4.33
C GLU A 516 13.19 10.55 -2.98
N LYS A 517 13.92 10.40 -1.87
CA LYS A 517 13.43 10.75 -0.53
C LYS A 517 13.01 12.22 -0.44
N LYS A 518 13.78 13.12 -1.06
CA LYS A 518 13.46 14.56 -1.10
C LYS A 518 12.26 14.86 -1.99
N GLU A 519 12.21 14.22 -3.16
CA GLU A 519 11.14 14.45 -4.14
C GLU A 519 9.81 13.83 -3.70
N ALA A 520 9.85 12.71 -2.97
CA ALA A 520 8.67 11.97 -2.56
C ALA A 520 7.71 12.76 -1.66
N ALA A 521 8.25 13.60 -0.75
CA ALA A 521 7.43 14.48 0.08
C ALA A 521 6.69 15.54 -0.76
N PHE A 522 7.35 16.08 -1.79
CA PHE A 522 6.75 17.00 -2.74
C PHE A 522 5.70 16.27 -3.61
N THR A 523 6.01 15.07 -4.07
CA THR A 523 5.10 14.23 -4.85
C THR A 523 3.83 13.90 -4.09
N ALA A 524 3.89 13.57 -2.80
CA ALA A 524 2.69 13.31 -2.02
C ALA A 524 1.76 14.55 -1.95
N GLN A 525 2.34 15.77 -1.91
CA GLN A 525 1.57 17.01 -1.95
C GLN A 525 1.02 17.31 -3.35
N GLU A 526 1.83 17.13 -4.40
CA GLU A 526 1.40 17.29 -5.79
C GLU A 526 0.32 16.27 -6.17
N TYR A 527 0.43 15.04 -5.68
CA TYR A 527 -0.58 13.99 -5.84
C TYR A 527 -1.93 14.47 -5.31
N LEU A 528 -1.97 15.01 -4.09
CA LEU A 528 -3.21 15.56 -3.51
C LEU A 528 -3.76 16.74 -4.32
N LYS A 529 -2.89 17.64 -4.82
CA LYS A 529 -3.29 18.80 -5.65
C LYS A 529 -3.84 18.40 -7.01
N THR A 530 -3.23 17.40 -7.64
CA THR A 530 -3.54 16.95 -9.01
C THR A 530 -4.56 15.81 -9.06
N HIS A 531 -4.97 15.27 -7.90
CA HIS A 531 -5.90 14.16 -7.81
C HIS A 531 -7.25 14.50 -8.51
N PRO A 532 -7.74 13.66 -9.43
CA PRO A 532 -8.98 13.90 -10.18
C PRO A 532 -10.22 14.21 -9.36
N GLY A 533 -10.31 13.57 -8.19
CA GLY A 533 -11.39 13.77 -7.23
C GLY A 533 -11.33 15.08 -6.41
N CYS A 534 -10.40 15.99 -6.71
CA CYS A 534 -10.17 17.23 -5.95
C CYS A 534 -10.02 16.96 -4.44
N ARG A 535 -8.94 16.25 -4.09
CA ARG A 535 -8.66 15.88 -2.71
C ARG A 535 -8.33 17.11 -1.87
N ASP A 536 -8.59 17.01 -0.58
CA ASP A 536 -8.20 18.07 0.35
C ASP A 536 -6.68 18.10 0.46
N ILE A 537 -6.06 19.23 0.09
CA ILE A 537 -4.61 19.44 0.18
C ILE A 537 -4.07 19.31 1.62
N ASN A 538 -4.97 19.43 2.59
CA ASN A 538 -4.67 19.31 4.02
C ASN A 538 -4.73 17.86 4.52
N THR A 539 -5.00 16.89 3.65
CA THR A 539 -4.99 15.45 4.00
C THR A 539 -3.65 15.09 4.66
N PRO A 540 -3.65 14.41 5.83
CA PRO A 540 -2.44 14.01 6.52
C PRO A 540 -1.52 13.13 5.66
N ILE A 541 -0.22 13.41 5.73
CA ILE A 541 0.82 12.62 5.06
C ILE A 541 1.65 11.92 6.13
N ILE A 542 1.74 10.60 6.05
CA ILE A 542 2.39 9.73 7.03
C ILE A 542 3.62 9.10 6.38
N VAL A 543 4.81 9.50 6.80
CA VAL A 543 6.08 8.93 6.32
C VAL A 543 6.45 7.74 7.20
N ILE A 544 6.68 6.61 6.54
CA ILE A 544 7.01 5.32 7.15
C ILE A 544 8.33 4.85 6.54
N LYS A 545 9.18 4.25 7.36
CA LYS A 545 10.43 3.62 6.91
C LYS A 545 10.31 2.11 7.04
N GLN A 546 11.00 1.40 6.15
CA GLN A 546 11.08 -0.06 6.17
C GLN A 546 11.45 -0.59 7.58
N GLU A 547 10.88 -1.73 7.97
CA GLU A 547 11.02 -2.38 9.29
C GLU A 547 10.34 -1.65 10.47
N HIS A 548 9.76 -0.47 10.23
CA HIS A 548 9.10 0.37 11.25
C HIS A 548 7.64 0.68 10.89
N GLU A 549 7.01 -0.21 10.13
CA GLU A 549 5.63 -0.04 9.67
C GLU A 549 4.61 -0.18 10.81
N PRO A 550 3.74 0.83 11.03
CA PRO A 550 2.69 0.73 12.02
C PRO A 550 1.56 -0.21 11.55
N PRO A 551 0.76 -0.78 12.48
CA PRO A 551 -0.42 -1.59 12.14
C PRO A 551 -1.44 -0.86 11.25
N THR A 552 -1.48 0.47 11.34
CA THR A 552 -2.34 1.32 10.51
C THR A 552 -1.97 1.31 9.02
N PHE A 553 -0.73 0.91 8.70
CA PHE A 553 -0.23 0.72 7.33
C PHE A 553 -0.30 -0.75 6.92
N THR A 554 0.28 -1.65 7.74
CA THR A 554 0.37 -3.08 7.40
C THR A 554 -1.00 -3.74 7.28
N GLY A 555 -2.02 -3.20 7.95
CA GLY A 555 -3.41 -3.64 7.82
C GLY A 555 -4.04 -3.49 6.45
N TRP A 556 -3.45 -2.71 5.54
CA TRP A 556 -3.92 -2.61 4.15
C TRP A 556 -3.41 -3.75 3.26
N PHE A 557 -2.38 -4.48 3.71
CA PHE A 557 -1.80 -5.59 2.98
C PHE A 557 -2.41 -6.91 3.46
N LEU A 558 -2.79 -7.78 2.52
CA LEU A 558 -3.23 -9.12 2.85
C LEU A 558 -2.02 -9.97 3.28
N ALA A 559 -2.12 -10.60 4.44
CA ALA A 559 -1.13 -11.56 4.97
C ALA A 559 0.31 -10.99 5.09
N TRP A 560 0.45 -9.79 5.66
CA TRP A 560 1.75 -9.19 5.97
C TRP A 560 2.64 -10.10 6.85
N ASP A 561 3.88 -10.32 6.42
CA ASP A 561 4.93 -11.02 7.17
C ASP A 561 5.93 -10.01 7.77
N PRO A 562 5.94 -9.82 9.11
CA PRO A 562 6.90 -8.93 9.77
C PRO A 562 8.36 -9.36 9.61
N TYR A 563 8.61 -10.63 9.31
CA TYR A 563 9.96 -11.20 9.22
C TYR A 563 10.42 -11.38 7.78
N LYS A 564 9.67 -10.86 6.80
CA LYS A 564 10.01 -10.94 5.38
C LYS A 564 11.46 -10.53 5.14
N TRP A 565 11.83 -9.32 5.56
CA TRP A 565 13.18 -8.78 5.31
C TRP A 565 14.28 -9.46 6.13
N GLU A 566 13.94 -10.21 7.18
CA GLU A 566 14.89 -11.01 7.95
C GLU A 566 15.12 -12.41 7.33
N ASN A 567 14.12 -12.95 6.63
CA ASN A 567 14.09 -14.33 6.11
C ASN A 567 14.29 -14.45 4.60
N VAL A 568 14.29 -13.35 3.84
CA VAL A 568 14.49 -13.38 2.39
C VAL A 568 15.95 -13.75 2.09
N LYS A 569 16.12 -14.95 1.54
CA LYS A 569 17.39 -15.41 0.95
C LYS A 569 17.82 -14.41 -0.11
N SER A 570 19.08 -13.97 -0.05
CA SER A 570 19.63 -13.05 -1.04
C SER A 570 19.62 -13.69 -2.43
N TYR A 571 19.69 -12.87 -3.48
CA TYR A 571 19.90 -13.35 -4.84
C TYR A 571 21.09 -14.31 -4.93
N SER A 572 22.19 -14.01 -4.22
CA SER A 572 23.36 -14.89 -4.12
C SER A 572 23.06 -16.22 -3.42
N ASP A 573 22.24 -16.23 -2.37
CA ASP A 573 21.88 -17.47 -1.66
C ASP A 573 21.01 -18.36 -2.54
N LEU A 574 20.05 -17.77 -3.27
CA LEU A 574 19.20 -18.50 -4.21
C LEU A 574 19.99 -19.02 -5.41
N LYS A 575 20.90 -18.21 -5.96
CA LYS A 575 21.81 -18.64 -7.03
C LYS A 575 22.63 -19.85 -6.61
N ALA A 576 23.25 -19.80 -5.42
CA ALA A 576 24.03 -20.91 -4.88
C ALA A 576 23.19 -22.17 -4.58
N GLU A 577 21.93 -22.02 -4.18
CA GLU A 577 21.01 -23.15 -3.93
C GLU A 577 20.56 -23.84 -5.22
N LEU A 578 20.43 -23.08 -6.30
CA LEU A 578 19.83 -23.55 -7.56
C LEU A 578 20.86 -24.01 -8.61
N GLU A 579 22.08 -23.48 -8.56
CA GLU A 579 23.16 -23.85 -9.47
C GLU A 579 23.77 -25.22 -9.12
N ASP A 580 23.32 -26.28 -9.81
CA ASP A 580 23.98 -27.58 -9.83
C ASP A 580 24.92 -27.69 -11.05
N THR A 581 26.19 -27.31 -10.83
CA THR A 581 27.24 -27.34 -11.87
C THR A 581 27.45 -28.73 -12.47
N SER A 582 27.26 -29.79 -11.69
CA SER A 582 27.46 -31.17 -12.15
C SER A 582 26.38 -31.63 -13.14
N ALA A 583 25.14 -31.19 -12.93
CA ALA A 583 24.03 -31.47 -13.84
C ALA A 583 24.14 -30.65 -15.14
N ILE A 584 24.62 -29.41 -15.05
CA ILE A 584 24.81 -28.51 -16.20
C ILE A 584 25.89 -29.07 -17.15
N GLU A 585 26.99 -29.61 -16.61
CA GLU A 585 28.05 -30.26 -17.39
C GLU A 585 27.54 -31.48 -18.15
N GLN A 586 26.71 -32.32 -17.52
CA GLN A 586 26.12 -33.50 -18.15
C GLN A 586 25.15 -33.12 -19.28
N ILE A 587 24.30 -32.11 -19.06
CA ILE A 587 23.37 -31.61 -20.08
C ILE A 587 24.14 -31.03 -21.28
N SER A 588 25.26 -30.34 -21.04
CA SER A 588 26.14 -29.83 -22.11
C SER A 588 26.80 -30.96 -22.92
N MET A 589 27.23 -32.04 -22.27
CA MET A 589 27.78 -33.22 -22.94
C MET A 589 26.73 -33.94 -23.80
N GLU A 590 25.49 -34.02 -23.34
CA GLU A 590 24.37 -34.56 -24.14
C GLU A 590 24.04 -33.66 -25.34
N LEU A 591 24.07 -32.33 -25.16
CA LEU A 591 23.85 -31.34 -26.22
C LEU A 591 24.90 -31.42 -27.34
N ASN A 592 26.17 -31.60 -27.01
CA ASN A 592 27.24 -31.66 -28.01
C ASN A 592 27.29 -33.00 -28.79
N ASN A 593 26.75 -34.08 -28.21
CA ASN A 593 26.82 -35.42 -28.81
C ASN A 593 25.63 -35.78 -29.72
N THR A 594 24.56 -34.99 -29.72
CA THR A 594 23.35 -35.30 -30.50
C THR A 594 22.81 -34.06 -31.20
N ASN A 595 22.68 -34.10 -32.54
CA ASN A 595 21.87 -33.17 -33.33
C ASN A 595 20.37 -33.37 -32.99
N LEU A 596 19.95 -32.98 -31.79
CA LEU A 596 18.57 -33.05 -31.33
C LEU A 596 17.93 -31.67 -31.41
N GLU A 597 16.90 -31.54 -32.25
CA GLU A 597 15.99 -30.40 -32.22
C GLU A 597 15.08 -30.52 -30.98
N PHE A 598 15.12 -29.50 -30.11
CA PHE A 598 14.33 -29.49 -28.88
C PHE A 598 12.87 -29.09 -29.14
N THR A 599 11.94 -29.92 -28.68
CA THR A 599 10.53 -29.53 -28.45
C THR A 599 10.12 -29.87 -27.00
N SER A 600 8.99 -29.32 -26.54
CA SER A 600 8.42 -29.51 -25.19
C SER A 600 8.09 -30.96 -24.81
N GLN A 601 8.31 -31.91 -25.73
CA GLN A 601 8.02 -33.34 -25.58
C GLN A 601 9.29 -34.22 -25.57
N THR A 602 10.49 -33.64 -25.55
CA THR A 602 11.74 -34.41 -25.68
C THR A 602 12.07 -35.18 -24.39
N ILE A 603 11.95 -36.51 -24.43
CA ILE A 603 12.28 -37.41 -23.32
C ILE A 603 13.76 -37.84 -23.45
N PHE A 604 14.63 -37.29 -22.60
CA PHE A 604 16.01 -37.77 -22.46
C PHE A 604 16.05 -39.00 -21.55
N SER A 605 16.65 -40.09 -22.03
CA SER A 605 16.88 -41.32 -21.27
C SER A 605 17.71 -41.06 -20.01
N SER A 606 17.38 -41.75 -18.93
CA SER A 606 18.01 -41.60 -17.61
C SER A 606 19.53 -41.85 -17.63
N THR A 607 20.27 -40.88 -17.08
CA THR A 607 21.64 -40.91 -16.52
C THR A 607 22.42 -42.22 -16.69
N ASN A 608 23.35 -42.28 -17.64
CA ASN A 608 24.40 -43.31 -17.65
C ASN A 608 25.61 -42.78 -16.87
N PHE A 609 25.71 -43.10 -15.58
CA PHE A 609 26.97 -42.95 -14.84
C PHE A 609 28.01 -43.92 -15.42
N GLN A 610 29.30 -43.56 -15.38
CA GLN A 610 30.38 -44.48 -15.72
C GLN A 610 30.35 -45.66 -14.74
N THR A 611 30.20 -46.88 -15.26
CA THR A 611 30.06 -48.09 -14.43
C THR A 611 31.43 -48.69 -14.09
N PHE A 612 31.60 -49.16 -12.85
CA PHE A 612 32.78 -49.87 -12.36
C PHE A 612 32.40 -51.28 -11.87
N PRO A 613 33.31 -52.27 -11.95
CA PRO A 613 33.09 -53.60 -11.40
C PRO A 613 32.80 -53.56 -9.90
N ALA A 614 31.93 -54.45 -9.40
CA ALA A 614 31.52 -54.47 -8.00
C ALA A 614 32.68 -54.53 -6.99
N GLU A 615 33.77 -55.23 -7.35
CA GLU A 615 34.97 -55.39 -6.53
C GLU A 615 35.70 -54.08 -6.22
N MET A 616 35.52 -53.05 -7.07
CA MET A 616 36.11 -51.73 -6.91
C MET A 616 35.26 -50.79 -6.04
N LEU A 617 34.04 -51.18 -5.67
CA LEU A 617 33.07 -50.34 -4.96
C LEU A 617 32.64 -50.95 -3.62
N VAL A 618 32.53 -52.28 -3.55
CA VAL A 618 32.07 -53.01 -2.37
C VAL A 618 33.18 -53.09 -1.31
N ASN A 619 32.85 -52.69 -0.07
CA ASN A 619 33.75 -52.67 1.09
C ASN A 619 35.00 -51.80 0.92
N LYS A 620 34.95 -50.77 0.07
CA LYS A 620 36.03 -49.80 -0.14
C LYS A 620 35.82 -48.55 0.70
N THR A 621 36.90 -48.06 1.30
CA THR A 621 36.95 -46.76 1.98
C THR A 621 37.04 -45.63 0.93
N PRO A 622 36.70 -44.38 1.28
CA PRO A 622 36.72 -43.25 0.33
C PRO A 622 38.06 -43.07 -0.41
N ASP A 623 39.18 -43.38 0.25
CA ASP A 623 40.53 -43.27 -0.31
C ASP A 623 40.89 -44.39 -1.31
N GLU A 624 40.11 -45.47 -1.33
CA GLU A 624 40.31 -46.63 -2.21
C GLU A 624 39.36 -46.64 -3.43
N LEU A 625 38.48 -45.64 -3.56
CA LEU A 625 37.51 -45.55 -4.65
C LEU A 625 38.14 -44.94 -5.92
N PRO A 626 37.68 -45.34 -7.11
CA PRO A 626 38.08 -44.68 -8.36
C PRO A 626 37.79 -43.16 -8.35
N PRO A 627 38.63 -42.35 -9.00
CA PRO A 627 38.38 -40.91 -9.13
C PRO A 627 37.00 -40.61 -9.74
N GLY A 628 36.21 -39.75 -9.09
CA GLY A 628 34.87 -39.35 -9.55
C GLY A 628 33.69 -40.18 -9.02
N VAL A 629 33.95 -41.19 -8.19
CA VAL A 629 32.90 -41.97 -7.50
C VAL A 629 32.48 -41.26 -6.21
N ASP A 630 31.19 -40.89 -6.10
CA ASP A 630 30.61 -40.40 -4.86
C ASP A 630 30.52 -41.53 -3.81
N PRO A 631 31.24 -41.44 -2.67
CA PRO A 631 31.24 -42.47 -1.63
C PRO A 631 29.85 -42.70 -1.03
N THR A 632 28.95 -41.71 -1.11
CA THR A 632 27.59 -41.80 -0.56
C THR A 632 26.61 -42.47 -1.53
N LYS A 633 26.99 -42.65 -2.80
CA LYS A 633 26.12 -43.18 -3.87
C LYS A 633 26.79 -44.26 -4.72
N LYS A 634 27.63 -45.11 -4.13
CA LYS A 634 28.39 -46.18 -4.82
C LYS A 634 27.52 -47.08 -5.72
N GLU A 635 26.25 -47.29 -5.38
CA GLU A 635 25.31 -48.14 -6.09
C GLU A 635 24.92 -47.64 -7.49
N ILE A 636 25.04 -46.34 -7.77
CA ILE A 636 24.69 -45.76 -9.09
C ILE A 636 25.79 -46.02 -10.13
N TYR A 637 26.97 -46.41 -9.67
CA TYR A 637 28.15 -46.70 -10.48
C TYR A 637 28.32 -48.21 -10.76
N LEU A 638 27.38 -49.06 -10.34
CA LEU A 638 27.40 -50.48 -10.71
C LEU A 638 26.77 -50.69 -12.09
N SER A 639 27.34 -51.61 -12.86
CA SER A 639 26.69 -52.12 -14.07
C SER A 639 25.35 -52.79 -13.70
N SER A 640 24.43 -52.92 -14.66
CA SER A 640 23.14 -53.59 -14.39
C SER A 640 23.32 -55.04 -13.93
N GLU A 641 24.34 -55.72 -14.46
CA GLU A 641 24.70 -57.10 -14.11
C GLU A 641 25.28 -57.19 -12.70
N ASP A 642 26.22 -56.30 -12.36
CA ASP A 642 26.83 -56.22 -11.03
C ASP A 642 25.81 -55.79 -9.97
N PHE A 643 24.89 -54.90 -10.32
CA PHE A 643 23.83 -54.47 -9.41
C PHE A 643 22.91 -55.63 -9.03
N ILE A 644 22.53 -56.45 -10.02
CA ILE A 644 21.76 -57.68 -9.78
C ILE A 644 22.58 -58.68 -8.97
N ALA A 645 23.88 -58.83 -9.24
CA ALA A 645 24.74 -59.72 -8.48
C ALA A 645 24.88 -59.30 -7.00
N VAL A 646 24.97 -58.00 -6.72
CA VAL A 646 25.15 -57.47 -5.36
C VAL A 646 23.82 -57.45 -4.58
N PHE A 647 22.75 -56.92 -5.18
CA PHE A 647 21.48 -56.67 -4.51
C PHE A 647 20.41 -57.76 -4.76
N GLY A 648 20.59 -58.63 -5.75
CA GLY A 648 19.63 -59.68 -6.10
C GLY A 648 18.34 -59.15 -6.75
N MET A 649 18.34 -57.91 -7.23
CA MET A 649 17.19 -57.21 -7.80
C MET A 649 17.65 -56.19 -8.84
N THR A 650 16.74 -55.67 -9.64
CA THR A 650 17.03 -54.64 -10.63
C THR A 650 17.16 -53.24 -10.00
N GLN A 651 17.86 -52.32 -10.67
CA GLN A 651 17.95 -50.93 -10.23
C GLN A 651 16.58 -50.24 -10.14
N ALA A 652 15.63 -50.62 -11.00
CA ALA A 652 14.27 -50.08 -10.98
C ALA A 652 13.51 -50.48 -9.70
N GLU A 653 13.62 -51.75 -9.29
CA GLU A 653 13.04 -52.24 -8.04
C GLU A 653 13.69 -51.60 -6.82
N PHE A 654 15.01 -51.43 -6.84
CA PHE A 654 15.74 -50.74 -5.76
C PHE A 654 15.31 -49.28 -5.60
N LYS A 655 15.14 -48.55 -6.72
CA LYS A 655 14.68 -47.15 -6.72
C LYS A 655 13.28 -47.00 -6.12
N GLY A 656 12.43 -48.03 -6.20
CA GLY A 656 11.08 -48.04 -5.63
C GLY A 656 11.02 -48.13 -4.09
N PHE A 657 12.13 -48.41 -3.39
CA PHE A 657 12.13 -48.51 -1.93
C PHE A 657 12.25 -47.14 -1.21
N PRO A 658 11.70 -47.01 0.02
CA PRO A 658 11.97 -45.87 0.90
C PRO A 658 13.45 -45.74 1.28
N GLU A 659 13.90 -44.51 1.55
CA GLU A 659 15.32 -44.17 1.74
C GLU A 659 16.00 -44.96 2.88
N TRP A 660 15.33 -45.12 4.02
CA TRP A 660 15.84 -45.91 5.16
C TRP A 660 16.11 -47.38 4.79
N LYS A 661 15.31 -47.94 3.87
CA LYS A 661 15.43 -49.33 3.41
C LYS A 661 16.58 -49.47 2.42
N LYS A 662 16.75 -48.49 1.52
CA LYS A 662 17.91 -48.41 0.60
C LYS A 662 19.22 -48.33 1.38
N GLN A 663 19.29 -47.48 2.39
CA GLN A 663 20.47 -47.33 3.24
C GLN A 663 20.81 -48.62 4.01
N ASN A 664 19.81 -49.33 4.54
CA ASN A 664 20.05 -50.62 5.20
C ASN A 664 20.56 -51.70 4.22
N LEU A 665 20.03 -51.75 2.99
CA LEU A 665 20.51 -52.66 1.96
C LEU A 665 21.96 -52.33 1.55
N LYS A 666 22.30 -51.04 1.40
CA LYS A 666 23.67 -50.59 1.12
C LYS A 666 24.64 -50.98 2.24
N LYS A 667 24.26 -50.78 3.49
CA LYS A 667 25.05 -51.20 4.67
C LYS A 667 25.29 -52.71 4.68
N GLY A 668 24.25 -53.50 4.41
CA GLY A 668 24.36 -54.96 4.36
C GLY A 668 25.21 -55.51 3.21
N LYS A 669 25.49 -54.69 2.19
CA LYS A 669 26.24 -55.06 0.99
C LYS A 669 27.58 -54.33 0.85
N GLY A 670 28.03 -53.61 1.88
CA GLY A 670 29.33 -52.94 1.86
C GLY A 670 29.41 -51.71 0.95
N LEU A 671 28.27 -51.13 0.57
CA LEU A 671 28.15 -49.96 -0.30
C LEU A 671 27.68 -48.71 0.45
N PHE A 672 27.80 -48.74 1.78
CA PHE A 672 27.57 -47.58 2.64
C PHE A 672 28.85 -46.78 2.86
#